data_AF-A0A959YEW5-F1
#
_entry.id   AF-A0A959YEW5-F1
#
_cell.length_a   1.000
_cell.length_b   1.000
_cell.length_c   1.000
_cell.angle_alpha   90.00
_cell.angle_beta   90.00
_cell.angle_gamma   90.00
#
_symmetry.space_group_name_H-M   'P 1'
#
loop_
_entity.id
_entity.type
_entity.pdbx_description
1 polymer ?
#
loop_
_entity_poly.entity_id
_entity_poly.type
_entity_poly.pdbx_seq_one_letter_code
_entity_poly.pdbx_strand_id
1 'polypeptide(L)'
;MKKFAMLLGLVPFTMAGQSLVYPYAQNRTALLEDFTGIHCGYCPEGHAIAASLEAADPERVVVVGVHAGIYAVPNTGEPDFRTTEGTTLDDHFAISGYPAGVINRRQYGGSYEQGRGAWETDVHQALDLTSPVNLGLSSSFNAGTRDLTVNVELLYTANSPGGNDYISVLLKEDHIIGWQTDYANGNHPNYDHTNVLRAYMTDVWGDEVTTTTAGTSVTRTYTYTVPLDFDVSNCKVVAFVSEYQNEVYQAREVPADGGTTLVVGDLVSNGPVYAAGGAGTNTDLNGSLQNLLGSNADYLVDLSSTNAPGDWSGSFTILGSTYSSATTVTLNNGSTEPITVTITPGGTPAIADYTLSVSSVNDPNAPILTKGYHIISGITDLVVSNPQAEPYEPLYNDALATVNENGRGSSSRATFIGFGENNALTDVINVYMNVGWTFPSLTDDMVAVLADHLDHGGNMMIAGQDIGWDQSGDPNAYGTPNTQAFYQNYMHAQFVADGSTANSSVDFVDADAVFGGLTTSSINTVYGATAVYPEEITPISPATAIFNYNGNANKIGGLRALTGNKVVYFGVAPEQMTNAQVGAQMVSLSHDWFYNGLSVEEFDAAFQGTPYPVPASTDLYLPLTREARGAVIEVLDALGRVVMVQRAGEGLVHLDVRGLTPGTYAMRIVAVDGRATARTFNVAR
;
A
#
# COMPACT_ATOMS: atom_id res chain seq x y z
N MET A 1 -26.31 29.84 -29.85
CA MET A 1 -27.60 29.13 -30.04
C MET A 1 -28.23 28.95 -28.65
N LYS A 2 -29.55 29.14 -28.50
CA LYS A 2 -30.20 29.17 -27.19
C LYS A 2 -30.20 27.76 -26.56
N LYS A 3 -29.48 27.58 -25.44
CA LYS A 3 -29.47 26.35 -24.62
C LYS A 3 -30.86 26.21 -23.96
N PHE A 4 -31.53 25.07 -24.11
CA PHE A 4 -32.82 24.78 -23.49
C PHE A 4 -32.58 23.79 -22.34
N ALA A 5 -32.64 24.26 -21.10
CA ALA A 5 -32.65 23.39 -19.92
C ALA A 5 -34.10 22.99 -19.63
N MET A 6 -34.42 21.70 -19.69
CA MET A 6 -35.74 21.18 -19.35
C MET A 6 -35.71 20.69 -17.90
N LEU A 7 -36.47 21.33 -17.02
CA LEU A 7 -36.58 20.99 -15.60
C LEU A 7 -37.70 19.96 -15.39
N LEU A 8 -37.38 18.75 -14.93
CA LEU A 8 -38.37 17.77 -14.44
C LEU A 8 -38.38 17.78 -12.90
N GLY A 9 -39.58 17.79 -12.31
CA GLY A 9 -39.81 18.10 -10.88
C GLY A 9 -39.61 16.96 -9.88
N LEU A 10 -39.61 17.35 -8.59
CA LEU A 10 -39.40 16.54 -7.38
C LEU A 10 -40.30 15.30 -7.26
N VAL A 11 -39.71 14.18 -6.84
CA VAL A 11 -40.41 13.00 -6.33
C VAL A 11 -39.83 12.62 -4.95
N PRO A 12 -40.63 12.53 -3.88
CA PRO A 12 -40.17 11.95 -2.61
C PRO A 12 -39.91 10.45 -2.79
N PHE A 13 -38.79 9.96 -2.28
CA PHE A 13 -38.23 8.65 -2.60
C PHE A 13 -39.11 7.48 -2.16
N THR A 14 -39.45 6.63 -3.13
CA THR A 14 -39.60 5.18 -2.97
C THR A 14 -38.52 4.56 -3.86
N MET A 15 -37.57 3.80 -3.31
CA MET A 15 -36.60 3.03 -4.11
C MET A 15 -37.33 2.14 -5.13
N ALA A 16 -37.30 2.51 -6.41
CA ALA A 16 -37.84 1.68 -7.50
C ALA A 16 -37.32 2.09 -8.90
N GLY A 17 -36.07 2.55 -9.03
CA GLY A 17 -35.46 2.87 -10.33
C GLY A 17 -33.94 2.87 -10.28
N GLN A 18 -33.31 2.66 -11.45
CA GLN A 18 -31.86 2.80 -11.64
C GLN A 18 -31.40 4.22 -11.26
N SER A 19 -30.34 4.32 -10.46
CA SER A 19 -29.78 5.60 -10.00
C SER A 19 -28.29 5.68 -10.37
N LEU A 20 -27.83 6.88 -10.70
CA LEU A 20 -26.42 7.18 -10.99
C LEU A 20 -25.64 7.55 -9.72
N VAL A 21 -26.33 7.77 -8.60
CA VAL A 21 -25.73 8.20 -7.33
C VAL A 21 -25.84 7.13 -6.28
N TYR A 22 -24.73 6.87 -5.59
CA TYR A 22 -24.71 5.95 -4.46
C TYR A 22 -25.58 6.50 -3.31
N PRO A 23 -26.39 5.69 -2.61
CA PRO A 23 -27.39 6.20 -1.68
C PRO A 23 -26.84 6.63 -0.31
N TYR A 24 -25.60 6.26 0.03
CA TYR A 24 -24.96 6.57 1.30
C TYR A 24 -23.92 7.67 1.17
N ALA A 25 -23.66 8.42 2.25
CA ALA A 25 -22.67 9.49 2.26
C ALA A 25 -21.29 9.00 1.79
N GLN A 26 -20.65 9.80 0.93
CA GLN A 26 -19.31 9.52 0.40
C GLN A 26 -18.33 10.62 0.83
N ASN A 27 -17.05 10.27 0.86
CA ASN A 27 -16.01 11.29 0.84
C ASN A 27 -15.99 12.01 -0.52
N ARG A 28 -15.32 13.16 -0.56
CA ARG A 28 -15.10 13.90 -1.78
C ARG A 28 -14.22 13.10 -2.74
N THR A 29 -14.35 13.43 -4.00
CA THR A 29 -13.34 13.14 -5.02
C THR A 29 -12.42 14.34 -5.20
N ALA A 30 -11.30 14.14 -5.88
CA ALA A 30 -10.38 15.20 -6.25
C ALA A 30 -10.52 15.53 -7.74
N LEU A 31 -10.78 16.80 -8.04
CA LEU A 31 -10.62 17.41 -9.35
C LEU A 31 -9.29 18.16 -9.37
N LEU A 32 -8.37 17.76 -10.24
CA LEU A 32 -7.15 18.50 -10.55
C LEU A 32 -7.34 19.22 -11.89
N GLU A 33 -7.52 20.54 -11.82
CA GLU A 33 -7.41 21.41 -12.99
C GLU A 33 -5.92 21.75 -13.19
N ASP A 34 -5.27 21.08 -14.15
CA ASP A 34 -3.86 21.24 -14.52
C ASP A 34 -3.71 22.34 -15.58
N PHE A 35 -3.27 23.53 -15.16
CA PHE A 35 -2.98 24.64 -16.05
C PHE A 35 -1.64 24.39 -16.75
N THR A 36 -1.71 24.22 -18.07
CA THR A 36 -0.62 23.70 -18.89
C THR A 36 -0.47 24.46 -20.22
N GLY A 37 0.55 24.12 -21.01
CA GLY A 37 0.78 24.68 -22.33
C GLY A 37 1.82 23.91 -23.15
N ILE A 38 1.63 23.87 -24.47
CA ILE A 38 2.49 23.11 -25.40
C ILE A 38 3.94 23.62 -25.47
N HIS A 39 4.21 24.83 -24.97
CA HIS A 39 5.56 25.41 -24.88
C HIS A 39 6.13 25.45 -23.46
N CYS A 40 5.41 24.91 -22.47
CA CYS A 40 5.86 24.81 -21.09
C CYS A 40 6.74 23.57 -20.92
N GLY A 41 8.05 23.77 -20.74
CA GLY A 41 9.01 22.67 -20.68
C GLY A 41 8.97 21.78 -19.44
N TYR A 42 8.31 22.23 -18.38
CA TYR A 42 8.03 21.46 -17.17
C TYR A 42 6.68 20.73 -17.23
N CYS A 43 5.77 21.13 -18.12
CA CYS A 43 4.43 20.54 -18.16
C CYS A 43 4.42 19.01 -18.42
N PRO A 44 5.33 18.40 -19.20
CA PRO A 44 5.40 16.94 -19.34
C PRO A 44 5.58 16.17 -18.02
N GLU A 45 6.38 16.69 -17.10
CA GLU A 45 6.54 16.09 -15.76
C GLU A 45 5.27 16.30 -14.91
N GLY A 46 4.56 17.42 -15.09
CA GLY A 46 3.24 17.61 -14.49
C GLY A 46 2.22 16.58 -15.01
N HIS A 47 2.17 16.36 -16.32
CA HIS A 47 1.31 15.36 -16.94
C HIS A 47 1.59 13.95 -16.39
N ALA A 48 2.88 13.59 -16.20
CA ALA A 48 3.26 12.31 -15.60
C ALA A 48 2.77 12.16 -14.15
N ILE A 49 2.90 13.20 -13.34
CA ILE A 49 2.39 13.22 -11.95
C ILE A 49 0.86 13.11 -11.96
N ALA A 50 0.17 13.91 -12.76
CA ALA A 50 -1.30 13.86 -12.85
C ALA A 50 -1.80 12.46 -13.30
N ALA A 51 -1.13 11.85 -14.28
CA ALA A 51 -1.44 10.49 -14.72
C ALA A 51 -1.20 9.44 -13.61
N SER A 52 -0.15 9.59 -12.78
CA SER A 52 0.05 8.70 -11.62
C SER A 52 -1.03 8.86 -10.56
N LEU A 53 -1.54 10.08 -10.34
CA LEU A 53 -2.63 10.34 -9.39
C LEU A 53 -3.96 9.75 -9.88
N GLU A 54 -4.28 9.92 -11.18
CA GLU A 54 -5.45 9.30 -11.81
C GLU A 54 -5.35 7.77 -11.77
N ALA A 55 -4.17 7.19 -12.01
CA ALA A 55 -3.96 5.74 -11.95
C ALA A 55 -4.05 5.17 -10.52
N ALA A 56 -3.67 5.96 -9.50
CA ALA A 56 -3.72 5.53 -8.10
C ALA A 56 -5.15 5.47 -7.54
N ASP A 57 -6.06 6.33 -8.01
CA ASP A 57 -7.46 6.36 -7.56
C ASP A 57 -8.41 6.72 -8.73
N PRO A 58 -8.57 5.82 -9.73
CA PRO A 58 -9.21 6.11 -11.02
C PRO A 58 -10.72 6.39 -10.92
N GLU A 59 -11.36 6.04 -9.81
CA GLU A 59 -12.78 6.34 -9.57
C GLU A 59 -13.00 7.67 -8.83
N ARG A 60 -11.95 8.22 -8.18
CA ARG A 60 -12.05 9.41 -7.34
C ARG A 60 -11.11 10.55 -7.69
N VAL A 61 -10.20 10.38 -8.63
CA VAL A 61 -9.34 11.46 -9.14
C VAL A 61 -9.72 11.75 -10.59
N VAL A 62 -10.07 13.01 -10.85
CA VAL A 62 -10.43 13.52 -12.17
C VAL A 62 -9.42 14.60 -12.55
N VAL A 63 -8.72 14.42 -13.67
CA VAL A 63 -7.76 15.40 -14.17
C VAL A 63 -8.34 16.13 -15.39
N VAL A 64 -8.16 17.44 -15.45
CA VAL A 64 -8.51 18.27 -16.62
C VAL A 64 -7.33 19.19 -16.95
N GLY A 65 -6.73 18.98 -18.13
CA GLY A 65 -5.66 19.81 -18.68
C GLY A 65 -6.20 21.09 -19.30
N VAL A 66 -5.99 22.21 -18.62
CA VAL A 66 -6.42 23.56 -19.02
C VAL A 66 -5.28 24.25 -19.75
N HIS A 67 -5.34 24.26 -21.08
CA HIS A 67 -4.34 24.95 -21.91
C HIS A 67 -4.63 26.45 -21.93
N ALA A 68 -3.81 27.24 -21.24
CA ALA A 68 -4.00 28.68 -21.07
C ALA A 68 -2.67 29.45 -20.99
N GLY A 69 -2.77 30.78 -20.89
CA GLY A 69 -1.62 31.67 -20.81
C GLY A 69 -0.70 31.68 -22.02
N ILE A 70 0.51 32.21 -21.80
CA ILE A 70 1.51 32.45 -22.85
C ILE A 70 2.07 31.12 -23.41
N TYR A 71 2.21 30.10 -22.57
CA TYR A 71 2.81 28.82 -22.97
C TYR A 71 1.88 27.94 -23.81
N ALA A 72 0.58 28.25 -23.86
CA ALA A 72 -0.38 27.54 -24.69
C ALA A 72 -0.59 28.17 -26.08
N VAL A 73 0.05 29.30 -26.39
CA VAL A 73 -0.10 29.97 -27.70
C VAL A 73 0.67 29.19 -28.77
N PRO A 74 -0.01 28.64 -29.80
CA PRO A 74 0.66 27.81 -30.80
C PRO A 74 1.36 28.62 -31.89
N ASN A 75 2.43 28.05 -32.45
CA ASN A 75 3.01 28.46 -33.71
C ASN A 75 2.26 27.85 -34.91
N THR A 76 2.63 28.29 -36.10
CA THR A 76 2.07 27.74 -37.35
C THR A 76 2.32 26.22 -37.44
N GLY A 77 1.24 25.45 -37.51
CA GLY A 77 1.29 24.00 -37.66
C GLY A 77 1.25 23.21 -36.35
N GLU A 78 1.21 23.88 -35.21
CA GLU A 78 1.01 23.29 -33.89
C GLU A 78 -0.49 23.29 -33.51
N PRO A 79 -0.95 22.37 -32.66
CA PRO A 79 -2.34 22.34 -32.23
C PRO A 79 -2.68 23.52 -31.30
N ASP A 80 -3.89 24.08 -31.45
CA ASP A 80 -4.42 25.08 -30.52
C ASP A 80 -5.41 24.42 -29.55
N PHE A 81 -4.98 24.21 -28.31
CA PHE A 81 -5.81 23.59 -27.26
C PHE A 81 -6.50 24.61 -26.35
N ARG A 82 -6.31 25.91 -26.59
CA ARG A 82 -6.89 26.95 -25.74
C ARG A 82 -8.40 27.01 -25.93
N THR A 83 -9.10 27.27 -24.83
CA THR A 83 -10.54 27.53 -24.81
C THR A 83 -10.82 28.89 -24.18
N THR A 84 -12.00 29.46 -24.42
CA THR A 84 -12.38 30.74 -23.79
C THR A 84 -12.57 30.56 -22.29
N GLU A 85 -13.12 29.41 -21.90
CA GLU A 85 -13.34 28.97 -20.54
C GLU A 85 -12.01 28.72 -19.83
N GLY A 86 -11.04 28.05 -20.48
CA GLY A 86 -9.70 27.85 -19.94
C GLY A 86 -8.99 29.16 -19.60
N THR A 87 -9.03 30.14 -20.50
CA THR A 87 -8.52 31.50 -20.22
C THR A 87 -9.25 32.16 -19.04
N THR A 88 -10.56 31.96 -18.93
CA THR A 88 -11.34 32.53 -17.82
C THR A 88 -10.96 31.93 -16.47
N LEU A 89 -10.68 30.62 -16.42
CA LEU A 89 -10.21 29.92 -15.22
C LEU A 89 -8.80 30.39 -14.84
N ASP A 90 -7.91 30.49 -15.82
CA ASP A 90 -6.51 30.94 -15.65
C ASP A 90 -6.45 32.35 -15.05
N ASP A 91 -7.23 33.28 -15.60
CA ASP A 91 -7.38 34.64 -15.09
C ASP A 91 -8.01 34.66 -13.67
N HIS A 92 -9.03 33.83 -13.42
CA HIS A 92 -9.74 33.81 -12.14
C HIS A 92 -8.89 33.32 -10.99
N PHE A 93 -8.15 32.22 -11.19
CA PHE A 93 -7.24 31.66 -10.18
C PHE A 93 -5.89 32.38 -10.14
N ALA A 94 -5.70 33.39 -11.00
CA ALA A 94 -4.50 34.20 -11.09
C ALA A 94 -3.23 33.35 -11.24
N ILE A 95 -3.30 32.35 -12.12
CA ILE A 95 -2.21 31.41 -12.37
C ILE A 95 -0.95 32.17 -12.80
N SER A 96 0.15 31.93 -12.08
CA SER A 96 1.38 32.71 -12.21
C SER A 96 2.55 31.90 -12.75
N GLY A 97 2.47 30.56 -12.68
CA GLY A 97 3.42 29.61 -13.24
C GLY A 97 2.75 28.45 -13.95
N TYR A 98 3.52 27.75 -14.79
CA TYR A 98 3.07 26.53 -15.47
C TYR A 98 4.15 25.42 -15.34
N PRO A 99 3.76 24.16 -15.10
CA PRO A 99 2.39 23.74 -14.80
C PRO A 99 1.96 24.17 -13.40
N ALA A 100 0.66 24.41 -13.23
CA ALA A 100 0.03 24.77 -11.97
C ALA A 100 -1.24 23.94 -11.76
N GLY A 101 -1.46 23.46 -10.55
CA GLY A 101 -2.64 22.68 -10.20
C GLY A 101 -3.59 23.48 -9.34
N VAL A 102 -4.88 23.41 -9.64
CA VAL A 102 -5.96 23.83 -8.73
C VAL A 102 -6.73 22.59 -8.33
N ILE A 103 -6.60 22.19 -7.06
CA ILE A 103 -7.21 20.96 -6.54
C ILE A 103 -8.53 21.31 -5.83
N ASN A 104 -9.64 20.78 -6.34
CA ASN A 104 -11.00 21.02 -5.84
C ASN A 104 -11.36 22.51 -5.66
N ARG A 105 -10.67 23.42 -6.37
CA ARG A 105 -10.83 24.88 -6.20
C ARG A 105 -10.79 25.29 -4.72
N ARG A 106 -9.94 24.62 -3.95
CA ARG A 106 -9.73 24.85 -2.51
C ARG A 106 -8.38 25.53 -2.32
N GLN A 107 -8.28 26.37 -1.29
CA GLN A 107 -7.00 26.96 -0.91
C GLN A 107 -6.19 26.01 -0.02
N TYR A 108 -4.94 25.77 -0.40
CA TYR A 108 -3.92 25.10 0.43
C TYR A 108 -2.85 26.12 0.78
N GLY A 109 -2.56 26.28 2.07
CA GLY A 109 -1.65 27.34 2.55
C GLY A 109 -2.10 28.76 2.21
N GLY A 110 -3.38 28.98 1.90
CA GLY A 110 -3.93 30.27 1.47
C GLY A 110 -3.79 30.59 -0.03
N SER A 111 -3.36 29.61 -0.86
CA SER A 111 -3.27 29.73 -2.32
C SER A 111 -4.18 28.72 -3.01
N TYR A 112 -4.79 29.09 -4.14
CA TYR A 112 -5.44 28.12 -5.05
C TYR A 112 -4.43 27.43 -5.95
N GLU A 113 -3.45 28.19 -6.46
CA GLU A 113 -2.37 27.70 -7.31
C GLU A 113 -1.39 26.86 -6.48
N GLN A 114 -1.21 25.60 -6.87
CA GLN A 114 -0.27 24.66 -6.28
C GLN A 114 0.77 24.20 -7.30
N GLY A 115 2.03 24.15 -6.89
CA GLY A 115 3.10 23.56 -7.69
C GLY A 115 3.04 22.03 -7.68
N ARG A 116 3.56 21.40 -8.74
CA ARG A 116 3.54 19.92 -8.93
C ARG A 116 3.94 19.09 -7.71
N GLY A 117 4.94 19.55 -6.96
CA GLY A 117 5.43 18.84 -5.77
C GLY A 117 4.42 18.75 -4.62
N ALA A 118 3.33 19.52 -4.66
CA ALA A 118 2.26 19.49 -3.65
C ALA A 118 1.02 18.69 -4.10
N TRP A 119 0.86 18.40 -5.40
CA TRP A 119 -0.39 17.86 -5.95
C TRP A 119 -0.81 16.53 -5.30
N GLU A 120 0.13 15.61 -5.08
CA GLU A 120 -0.16 14.34 -4.43
C GLU A 120 -0.71 14.53 -3.01
N THR A 121 -0.02 15.36 -2.21
CA THR A 121 -0.45 15.67 -0.84
C THR A 121 -1.82 16.34 -0.82
N ASP A 122 -2.05 17.34 -1.68
CA ASP A 122 -3.31 18.10 -1.72
C ASP A 122 -4.48 17.28 -2.25
N VAL A 123 -4.24 16.38 -3.23
CA VAL A 123 -5.23 15.41 -3.71
C VAL A 123 -5.62 14.46 -2.58
N HIS A 124 -4.67 13.90 -1.83
CA HIS A 124 -4.99 13.04 -0.68
C HIS A 124 -5.79 13.79 0.40
N GLN A 125 -5.39 15.02 0.74
CA GLN A 125 -6.15 15.85 1.67
C GLN A 125 -7.58 16.12 1.19
N ALA A 126 -7.80 16.28 -0.12
CA ALA A 126 -9.14 16.47 -0.67
C ALA A 126 -9.99 15.20 -0.56
N LEU A 127 -9.40 14.04 -0.83
CA LEU A 127 -10.05 12.72 -0.80
C LEU A 127 -10.47 12.25 0.60
N ASP A 128 -9.86 12.80 1.65
CA ASP A 128 -10.18 12.50 3.06
C ASP A 128 -11.38 13.29 3.60
N LEU A 129 -11.84 14.32 2.89
CA LEU A 129 -12.97 15.14 3.32
C LEU A 129 -14.29 14.45 3.04
N THR A 130 -15.25 14.59 3.96
CA THR A 130 -16.64 14.19 3.70
C THR A 130 -17.29 15.13 2.67
N SER A 131 -18.09 14.57 1.78
CA SER A 131 -18.88 15.34 0.82
C SER A 131 -20.34 15.49 1.28
N PRO A 132 -20.95 16.69 1.19
CA PRO A 132 -22.37 16.86 1.50
C PRO A 132 -23.30 16.29 0.41
N VAL A 133 -22.75 15.94 -0.75
CA VAL A 133 -23.49 15.55 -1.94
C VAL A 133 -22.76 14.42 -2.67
N ASN A 134 -23.51 13.47 -3.21
CA ASN A 134 -23.02 12.46 -4.14
C ASN A 134 -23.38 12.90 -5.56
N LEU A 135 -22.52 12.56 -6.53
CA LEU A 135 -22.65 12.93 -7.92
C LEU A 135 -22.52 11.70 -8.81
N GLY A 136 -23.42 11.59 -9.78
CA GLY A 136 -23.41 10.58 -10.81
C GLY A 136 -23.72 11.19 -12.18
N LEU A 137 -23.21 10.58 -13.22
CA LEU A 137 -23.50 10.92 -14.61
C LEU A 137 -23.57 9.69 -15.53
N SER A 138 -24.26 9.87 -16.65
CA SER A 138 -24.23 8.96 -17.81
C SER A 138 -24.20 9.75 -19.11
N SER A 139 -23.65 9.15 -20.16
CA SER A 139 -23.49 9.75 -21.47
C SER A 139 -24.03 8.84 -22.58
N SER A 140 -24.43 9.45 -23.69
CA SER A 140 -24.74 8.73 -24.92
C SER A 140 -24.42 9.62 -26.11
N PHE A 141 -23.82 9.05 -27.15
CA PHE A 141 -23.47 9.78 -28.36
C PHE A 141 -24.20 9.23 -29.59
N ASN A 142 -24.80 10.12 -30.37
CA ASN A 142 -25.42 9.76 -31.64
C ASN A 142 -24.48 10.10 -32.80
N ALA A 143 -23.78 9.10 -33.34
CA ALA A 143 -22.81 9.31 -34.43
C ALA A 143 -23.40 9.95 -35.70
N GLY A 144 -24.70 9.77 -35.98
CA GLY A 144 -25.35 10.35 -37.16
C GLY A 144 -25.62 11.85 -37.06
N THR A 145 -25.89 12.35 -35.86
CA THR A 145 -26.15 13.79 -35.59
C THR A 145 -24.98 14.50 -34.91
N ARG A 146 -24.04 13.73 -34.35
CA ARG A 146 -23.00 14.16 -33.43
C ARG A 146 -23.51 14.78 -32.13
N ASP A 147 -24.75 14.48 -31.75
CA ASP A 147 -25.30 14.94 -30.49
C ASP A 147 -24.85 14.02 -29.34
N LEU A 148 -24.11 14.60 -28.41
CA LEU A 148 -23.78 14.04 -27.10
C LEU A 148 -24.85 14.47 -26.10
N THR A 149 -25.44 13.49 -25.41
CA THR A 149 -26.39 13.71 -24.31
C THR A 149 -25.78 13.24 -23.00
N VAL A 150 -25.82 14.09 -21.97
CA VAL A 150 -25.27 13.81 -20.64
C VAL A 150 -26.38 13.98 -19.61
N ASN A 151 -26.62 12.95 -18.80
CA ASN A 151 -27.50 13.04 -17.64
C ASN A 151 -26.64 13.13 -16.39
N VAL A 152 -26.97 14.07 -15.50
CA VAL A 152 -26.30 14.27 -14.22
C VAL A 152 -27.33 14.11 -13.12
N GLU A 153 -26.97 13.40 -12.06
CA GLU A 153 -27.75 13.21 -10.84
C GLU A 153 -26.93 13.62 -9.63
N LEU A 154 -27.54 14.40 -8.74
CA LEU A 154 -27.02 14.72 -7.41
C LEU A 154 -27.92 14.09 -6.35
N LEU A 155 -27.32 13.63 -5.25
CA LEU A 155 -28.02 13.27 -4.01
C LEU A 155 -27.34 13.97 -2.83
N TYR A 156 -28.02 14.91 -2.19
CA TYR A 156 -27.52 15.56 -0.98
C TYR A 156 -27.68 14.62 0.22
N THR A 157 -26.56 14.21 0.82
CA THR A 157 -26.52 13.37 2.02
C THR A 157 -26.39 14.21 3.30
N ALA A 158 -25.97 15.46 3.15
CA ALA A 158 -26.05 16.52 4.16
C ALA A 158 -26.54 17.84 3.50
N ASN A 159 -26.79 18.88 4.30
CA ASN A 159 -27.04 20.21 3.74
C ASN A 159 -25.74 20.77 3.14
N SER A 160 -25.83 21.46 2.01
CA SER A 160 -24.71 22.23 1.47
C SER A 160 -24.20 23.25 2.51
N PRO A 161 -22.89 23.29 2.77
CA PRO A 161 -22.27 24.32 3.61
C PRO A 161 -22.51 25.74 3.11
N GLY A 162 -22.31 25.99 1.80
CA GLY A 162 -22.41 27.33 1.20
C GLY A 162 -23.83 27.72 0.78
N GLY A 163 -24.68 26.73 0.47
CA GLY A 163 -26.04 26.95 -0.02
C GLY A 163 -26.11 27.62 -1.40
N ASN A 164 -25.01 27.62 -2.15
CA ASN A 164 -24.82 28.29 -3.44
C ASN A 164 -24.10 27.35 -4.43
N ASP A 165 -24.64 26.15 -4.59
CA ASP A 165 -23.99 25.07 -5.33
C ASP A 165 -24.36 25.12 -6.83
N TYR A 166 -23.42 24.73 -7.69
CA TYR A 166 -23.52 24.78 -9.15
C TYR A 166 -23.05 23.46 -9.77
N ILE A 167 -23.77 22.99 -10.79
CA ILE A 167 -23.35 21.84 -11.62
C ILE A 167 -22.58 22.38 -12.82
N SER A 168 -21.36 21.89 -13.01
CA SER A 168 -20.58 22.13 -14.23
C SER A 168 -20.44 20.83 -15.01
N VAL A 169 -20.55 20.92 -16.34
CA VAL A 169 -20.34 19.79 -17.24
C VAL A 169 -19.44 20.22 -18.38
N LEU A 170 -18.35 19.48 -18.59
CA LEU A 170 -17.35 19.75 -19.62
C LEU A 170 -16.95 18.48 -20.37
N LEU A 171 -16.28 18.67 -21.50
CA LEU A 171 -15.73 17.63 -22.35
C LEU A 171 -14.21 17.78 -22.39
N LYS A 172 -13.49 16.69 -22.11
CA LYS A 172 -12.05 16.56 -22.32
C LYS A 172 -11.75 15.48 -23.35
N GLU A 173 -10.60 15.54 -23.99
CA GLU A 173 -10.18 14.56 -25.00
C GLU A 173 -8.76 14.08 -24.74
N ASP A 174 -8.61 12.76 -24.83
CA ASP A 174 -7.34 12.05 -24.76
C ASP A 174 -6.79 11.80 -26.17
N HIS A 175 -5.55 11.31 -26.22
CA HIS A 175 -4.90 10.80 -27.41
C HIS A 175 -4.77 11.81 -28.58
N ILE A 176 -4.48 13.08 -28.27
CA ILE A 176 -4.24 14.09 -29.30
C ILE A 176 -2.74 14.23 -29.55
N ILE A 177 -2.28 13.76 -30.71
CA ILE A 177 -0.86 13.81 -31.06
C ILE A 177 -0.47 15.23 -31.51
N GLY A 178 0.55 15.82 -30.87
CA GLY A 178 0.99 17.18 -31.18
C GLY A 178 2.34 17.58 -30.60
N TRP A 179 2.73 18.83 -30.85
CA TRP A 179 3.97 19.38 -30.31
C TRP A 179 3.92 19.56 -28.79
N GLN A 180 5.03 19.31 -28.11
CA GLN A 180 5.25 19.64 -26.71
C GLN A 180 6.73 19.99 -26.46
N THR A 181 7.00 21.09 -25.77
CA THR A 181 8.33 21.42 -25.24
C THR A 181 8.60 20.60 -23.96
N ASP A 182 9.83 20.10 -23.81
CA ASP A 182 10.27 19.32 -22.66
C ASP A 182 11.73 19.65 -22.32
N TYR A 183 11.97 20.14 -21.09
CA TYR A 183 13.30 20.52 -20.63
C TYR A 183 14.17 19.34 -20.17
N ALA A 184 13.55 18.22 -19.78
CA ALA A 184 14.25 17.05 -19.30
C ALA A 184 14.66 16.12 -20.47
N ASN A 185 13.76 15.89 -21.42
CA ASN A 185 13.96 14.89 -22.48
C ASN A 185 14.09 15.48 -23.88
N GLY A 186 14.02 16.81 -24.02
CA GLY A 186 14.03 17.52 -25.30
C GLY A 186 12.65 17.54 -25.97
N ASN A 187 12.41 18.53 -26.81
CA ASN A 187 11.09 18.77 -27.42
C ASN A 187 10.55 17.56 -28.21
N HIS A 188 9.25 17.33 -28.09
CA HIS A 188 8.52 16.21 -28.67
C HIS A 188 7.54 16.68 -29.76
N PRO A 189 7.80 16.41 -31.05
CA PRO A 189 6.87 16.76 -32.12
C PRO A 189 5.58 15.91 -32.16
N ASN A 190 5.64 14.71 -31.57
CA ASN A 190 4.54 13.74 -31.54
C ASN A 190 4.24 13.33 -30.08
N TYR A 191 4.08 14.32 -29.21
CA TYR A 191 3.66 14.10 -27.84
C TYR A 191 2.19 13.66 -27.82
N ASP A 192 1.88 12.69 -26.97
CA ASP A 192 0.52 12.18 -26.78
C ASP A 192 -0.19 12.98 -25.68
N HIS A 193 -1.00 13.96 -26.07
CA HIS A 193 -1.72 14.82 -25.12
C HIS A 193 -2.96 14.10 -24.60
N THR A 194 -3.09 14.03 -23.27
CA THR A 194 -4.26 13.50 -22.56
C THR A 194 -4.94 14.58 -21.74
N ASN A 195 -6.18 14.31 -21.32
CA ASN A 195 -6.98 15.13 -20.44
C ASN A 195 -7.26 16.56 -20.96
N VAL A 196 -7.10 16.83 -22.27
CA VAL A 196 -7.18 18.18 -22.84
C VAL A 196 -8.60 18.72 -22.74
N LEU A 197 -8.82 19.83 -22.03
CA LEU A 197 -10.11 20.52 -21.99
C LEU A 197 -10.53 20.98 -23.39
N ARG A 198 -11.68 20.53 -23.87
CA ARG A 198 -12.19 20.88 -25.20
C ARG A 198 -13.39 21.80 -25.20
N ALA A 199 -14.33 21.64 -24.26
CA ALA A 199 -15.53 22.46 -24.21
C ALA A 199 -16.23 22.41 -22.85
N TYR A 200 -16.98 23.47 -22.52
CA TYR A 200 -18.00 23.46 -21.46
C TYR A 200 -19.40 23.30 -22.07
N MET A 201 -20.19 22.37 -21.53
CA MET A 201 -21.61 22.20 -21.86
C MET A 201 -22.47 23.19 -21.06
N THR A 202 -22.04 23.54 -19.84
CA THR A 202 -22.63 24.60 -18.98
C THR A 202 -22.01 25.97 -19.28
N ASP A 203 -22.34 26.99 -18.48
CA ASP A 203 -21.44 28.14 -18.28
C ASP A 203 -20.15 27.69 -17.55
N VAL A 204 -19.07 28.48 -17.61
CA VAL A 204 -17.79 28.16 -16.95
C VAL A 204 -17.91 28.07 -15.42
N TRP A 205 -18.91 28.74 -14.83
CA TRP A 205 -19.23 28.68 -13.41
C TRP A 205 -20.43 27.78 -13.08
N GLY A 206 -20.89 27.00 -14.05
CA GLY A 206 -21.95 26.01 -13.88
C GLY A 206 -23.37 26.59 -13.85
N ASP A 207 -24.34 25.69 -13.66
CA ASP A 207 -25.76 26.00 -13.51
C ASP A 207 -26.18 25.86 -12.05
N GLU A 208 -26.96 26.82 -11.54
CA GLU A 208 -27.39 26.89 -10.14
C GLU A 208 -28.23 25.67 -9.70
N VAL A 209 -27.92 25.16 -8.51
CA VAL A 209 -28.68 24.14 -7.80
C VAL A 209 -29.48 24.80 -6.68
N THR A 210 -30.77 25.00 -6.90
CA THR A 210 -31.64 25.73 -5.96
C THR A 210 -32.07 24.92 -4.73
N THR A 211 -31.83 23.61 -4.71
CA THR A 211 -32.21 22.70 -3.61
C THR A 211 -31.00 21.90 -3.18
N THR A 212 -30.45 22.23 -2.01
CA THR A 212 -29.16 21.73 -1.51
C THR A 212 -29.27 21.16 -0.09
N THR A 213 -30.46 20.69 0.29
CA THR A 213 -30.76 20.15 1.62
C THR A 213 -30.63 18.62 1.66
N ALA A 214 -30.25 18.05 2.80
CA ALA A 214 -30.12 16.61 2.99
C ALA A 214 -31.39 15.83 2.56
N GLY A 215 -31.19 14.69 1.89
CA GLY A 215 -32.24 13.81 1.37
C GLY A 215 -32.86 14.26 0.05
N THR A 216 -32.40 15.36 -0.56
CA THR A 216 -32.91 15.85 -1.84
C THR A 216 -32.05 15.38 -3.00
N SER A 217 -32.69 15.10 -4.15
CA SER A 217 -32.01 14.76 -5.39
C SER A 217 -32.29 15.79 -6.48
N VAL A 218 -31.32 15.94 -7.38
CA VAL A 218 -31.39 16.89 -8.50
C VAL A 218 -30.91 16.18 -9.75
N THR A 219 -31.73 16.15 -10.80
CA THR A 219 -31.34 15.62 -12.11
C THR A 219 -31.30 16.72 -13.16
N ARG A 220 -30.33 16.63 -14.08
CA ARG A 220 -30.15 17.54 -15.22
C ARG A 220 -29.76 16.76 -16.47
N THR A 221 -30.20 17.24 -17.63
CA THR A 221 -29.80 16.71 -18.93
C THR A 221 -29.18 17.83 -19.76
N TYR A 222 -28.01 17.56 -20.31
CA TYR A 222 -27.23 18.46 -21.15
C TYR A 222 -27.04 17.85 -22.52
N THR A 223 -27.08 18.67 -23.56
CA THR A 223 -26.85 18.25 -24.95
C THR A 223 -25.79 19.13 -25.60
N TYR A 224 -24.88 18.51 -26.34
CA TYR A 224 -23.81 19.20 -27.06
C TYR A 224 -23.57 18.53 -28.42
N THR A 225 -23.57 19.32 -29.48
CA THR A 225 -23.19 18.81 -30.81
C THR A 225 -21.66 18.84 -30.92
N VAL A 226 -21.04 17.66 -30.90
CA VAL A 226 -19.57 17.54 -30.87
C VAL A 226 -18.97 17.99 -32.21
N PRO A 227 -17.98 18.90 -32.23
CA PRO A 227 -17.28 19.32 -33.45
C PRO A 227 -16.61 18.15 -34.19
N LEU A 228 -16.48 18.24 -35.52
CA LEU A 228 -15.98 17.13 -36.36
C LEU A 228 -14.51 16.76 -36.12
N ASP A 229 -13.72 17.68 -35.60
CA ASP A 229 -12.30 17.54 -35.29
C ASP A 229 -12.03 16.83 -33.96
N PHE A 230 -13.08 16.48 -33.21
CA PHE A 230 -12.96 15.75 -31.94
C PHE A 230 -13.19 14.26 -32.21
N ASP A 231 -12.27 13.42 -31.76
CA ASP A 231 -12.46 11.99 -31.71
C ASP A 231 -13.24 11.62 -30.45
N VAL A 232 -14.52 11.34 -30.63
CA VAL A 232 -15.43 11.02 -29.51
C VAL A 232 -15.01 9.76 -28.77
N SER A 233 -14.32 8.82 -29.44
CA SER A 233 -13.83 7.61 -28.79
C SER A 233 -12.72 7.88 -27.78
N ASN A 234 -12.03 9.02 -27.90
CA ASN A 234 -11.05 9.51 -26.93
C ASN A 234 -11.62 10.60 -26.01
N CYS A 235 -12.89 10.96 -26.15
CA CYS A 235 -13.51 11.99 -25.33
C CYS A 235 -14.08 11.40 -24.03
N LYS A 236 -13.94 12.15 -22.94
CA LYS A 236 -14.60 11.90 -21.66
C LYS A 236 -15.43 13.12 -21.26
N VAL A 237 -16.59 12.86 -20.68
CA VAL A 237 -17.42 13.90 -20.05
C VAL A 237 -17.05 13.96 -18.58
N VAL A 238 -16.80 15.17 -18.09
CA VAL A 238 -16.61 15.45 -16.67
C VAL A 238 -17.81 16.24 -16.16
N ALA A 239 -18.41 15.79 -15.07
CA ALA A 239 -19.35 16.58 -14.29
C ALA A 239 -18.77 16.84 -12.91
N PHE A 240 -19.02 18.02 -12.35
CA PHE A 240 -18.71 18.31 -10.96
C PHE A 240 -19.73 19.25 -10.34
N VAL A 241 -19.83 19.21 -9.01
CA VAL A 241 -20.64 20.13 -8.20
C VAL A 241 -19.74 20.90 -7.25
N SER A 242 -19.87 22.22 -7.28
CA SER A 242 -19.05 23.15 -6.50
C SER A 242 -19.89 24.26 -5.90
N GLU A 243 -19.37 24.94 -4.88
CA GLU A 243 -19.82 26.29 -4.57
C GLU A 243 -19.55 27.22 -5.77
N TYR A 244 -20.25 28.35 -5.84
CA TYR A 244 -20.02 29.33 -6.91
C TYR A 244 -18.55 29.76 -6.96
N GLN A 245 -17.86 29.40 -8.05
CA GLN A 245 -16.44 29.70 -8.34
C GLN A 245 -15.40 29.09 -7.39
N ASN A 246 -15.82 28.47 -6.29
CA ASN A 246 -14.93 27.95 -5.25
C ASN A 246 -15.08 26.43 -5.14
N GLU A 247 -15.04 25.94 -3.91
CA GLU A 247 -14.76 24.57 -3.54
C GLU A 247 -15.66 23.54 -4.25
N VAL A 248 -15.01 22.54 -4.85
CA VAL A 248 -15.64 21.38 -5.48
C VAL A 248 -15.87 20.29 -4.44
N TYR A 249 -17.08 19.76 -4.37
CA TYR A 249 -17.46 18.70 -3.44
C TYR A 249 -17.37 17.31 -4.06
N GLN A 250 -17.73 17.18 -5.33
CA GLN A 250 -17.63 15.95 -6.11
C GLN A 250 -17.34 16.29 -7.56
N ALA A 251 -16.57 15.42 -8.20
CA ALA A 251 -16.30 15.36 -9.62
C ALA A 251 -16.35 13.89 -10.05
N ARG A 252 -16.89 13.63 -11.23
CA ARG A 252 -16.90 12.31 -11.85
C ARG A 252 -16.68 12.47 -13.34
N GLU A 253 -16.09 11.45 -13.93
CA GLU A 253 -15.96 11.37 -15.37
C GLU A 253 -16.42 10.03 -15.91
N VAL A 254 -16.89 10.03 -17.15
CA VAL A 254 -17.25 8.83 -17.90
C VAL A 254 -16.86 9.00 -19.37
N PRO A 255 -16.62 7.91 -20.11
CA PRO A 255 -16.48 7.98 -21.57
C PRO A 255 -17.63 8.77 -22.21
N ALA A 256 -17.36 9.56 -23.24
CA ALA A 256 -18.40 10.38 -23.88
C ALA A 256 -19.43 9.54 -24.66
N ASP A 257 -19.02 8.36 -25.15
CA ASP A 257 -19.93 7.43 -25.81
C ASP A 257 -20.27 6.25 -24.90
N GLY A 258 -21.44 6.34 -24.24
CA GLY A 258 -22.03 5.22 -23.51
C GLY A 258 -21.47 4.99 -22.10
N GLY A 259 -20.74 5.95 -21.54
CA GLY A 259 -20.20 5.89 -20.18
C GLY A 259 -21.27 6.11 -19.11
N THR A 260 -21.12 5.51 -17.93
CA THR A 260 -22.09 5.66 -16.83
C THR A 260 -21.48 5.39 -15.46
N THR A 261 -22.06 6.01 -14.44
CA THR A 261 -21.82 5.76 -13.01
C THR A 261 -22.98 5.00 -12.36
N LEU A 262 -23.79 4.33 -13.17
CA LEU A 262 -24.94 3.55 -12.73
C LEU A 262 -24.58 2.67 -11.52
N VAL A 263 -25.31 2.86 -10.43
CA VAL A 263 -25.13 2.08 -9.20
C VAL A 263 -25.77 0.72 -9.40
N VAL A 264 -24.96 -0.27 -9.73
CA VAL A 264 -25.42 -1.64 -9.97
C VAL A 264 -25.70 -2.40 -8.68
N GLY A 265 -25.01 -2.09 -7.60
CA GLY A 265 -25.11 -2.83 -6.36
C GLY A 265 -24.15 -2.33 -5.30
N ASP A 266 -24.07 -3.05 -4.19
CA ASP A 266 -23.15 -2.78 -3.10
C ASP A 266 -22.42 -4.07 -2.70
N LEU A 267 -21.09 -4.07 -2.75
CA LEU A 267 -20.24 -5.20 -2.40
C LEU A 267 -19.39 -4.83 -1.19
N VAL A 268 -19.68 -5.48 -0.05
CA VAL A 268 -19.03 -5.16 1.23
C VAL A 268 -18.36 -6.39 1.83
N SER A 269 -17.23 -6.19 2.49
CA SER A 269 -16.61 -7.19 3.36
C SER A 269 -17.15 -7.06 4.78
N ASN A 270 -17.58 -8.18 5.36
CA ASN A 270 -18.07 -8.30 6.72
C ASN A 270 -17.01 -9.00 7.61
N GLY A 271 -15.77 -8.53 7.51
CA GLY A 271 -14.60 -9.14 8.15
C GLY A 271 -13.29 -8.53 7.66
N PRO A 272 -12.15 -9.07 8.15
CA PRO A 272 -10.83 -8.59 7.74
C PRO A 272 -10.59 -8.89 6.26
N VAL A 273 -9.98 -7.95 5.54
CA VAL A 273 -9.51 -8.16 4.16
C VAL A 273 -8.05 -8.60 4.11
N TYR A 274 -7.33 -8.47 5.22
CA TYR A 274 -5.99 -9.03 5.43
C TYR A 274 -6.11 -10.19 6.41
N ALA A 275 -5.64 -11.38 6.03
CA ALA A 275 -5.74 -12.55 6.92
C ALA A 275 -4.53 -13.47 6.82
N ALA A 276 -4.24 -14.14 7.95
CA ALA A 276 -3.33 -15.27 7.96
C ALA A 276 -4.02 -16.50 7.36
N GLY A 277 -3.26 -17.25 6.58
CA GLY A 277 -3.64 -18.52 6.01
C GLY A 277 -2.87 -19.67 6.64
N GLY A 278 -3.45 -20.87 6.59
CA GLY A 278 -2.77 -22.10 7.01
C GLY A 278 -2.74 -23.11 5.86
N ALA A 279 -1.61 -23.78 5.66
CA ALA A 279 -1.48 -24.79 4.61
C ALA A 279 -2.58 -25.87 4.73
N GLY A 280 -3.36 -26.05 3.66
CA GLY A 280 -4.48 -26.97 3.59
C GLY A 280 -5.70 -26.59 4.46
N THR A 281 -5.72 -25.40 5.03
CA THR A 281 -6.80 -24.89 5.88
C THR A 281 -7.57 -23.79 5.16
N ASN A 282 -8.90 -23.83 5.22
CA ASN A 282 -9.73 -22.79 4.62
C ASN A 282 -9.70 -21.51 5.47
N THR A 283 -9.44 -20.39 4.81
CA THR A 283 -9.64 -19.04 5.31
C THR A 283 -10.89 -18.47 4.66
N ASP A 284 -11.97 -18.35 5.44
CA ASP A 284 -13.26 -17.83 4.97
C ASP A 284 -13.38 -16.33 5.24
N LEU A 285 -13.58 -15.57 4.18
CA LEU A 285 -13.67 -14.12 4.14
C LEU A 285 -15.10 -13.74 3.76
N ASN A 286 -15.87 -13.34 4.77
CA ASN A 286 -17.30 -13.09 4.60
C ASN A 286 -17.58 -11.68 4.10
N GLY A 287 -18.60 -11.55 3.27
CA GLY A 287 -19.10 -10.31 2.74
C GLY A 287 -20.58 -10.41 2.37
N SER A 288 -21.09 -9.38 1.71
CA SER A 288 -22.43 -9.39 1.13
C SER A 288 -22.50 -8.58 -0.15
N LEU A 289 -23.37 -9.02 -1.05
CA LEU A 289 -23.68 -8.36 -2.31
C LEU A 289 -25.17 -7.95 -2.31
N GLN A 290 -25.44 -6.66 -2.47
CA GLN A 290 -26.79 -6.13 -2.62
C GLN A 290 -27.08 -5.73 -4.06
N ASN A 291 -28.26 -6.08 -4.57
CA ASN A 291 -28.76 -5.57 -5.85
C ASN A 291 -29.45 -4.20 -5.66
N LEU A 292 -28.93 -3.16 -6.34
CA LEU A 292 -29.46 -1.79 -6.29
C LEU A 292 -30.04 -1.28 -7.61
N LEU A 293 -30.21 -2.14 -8.64
CA LEU A 293 -30.70 -1.74 -9.96
C LEU A 293 -32.21 -1.42 -10.02
N GLY A 294 -32.94 -1.59 -8.92
CA GLY A 294 -34.39 -1.35 -8.88
C GLY A 294 -35.21 -2.43 -9.60
N SER A 295 -34.59 -3.52 -10.02
CA SER A 295 -35.22 -4.68 -10.67
C SER A 295 -34.40 -5.95 -10.40
N ASN A 296 -34.96 -7.12 -10.70
CA ASN A 296 -34.17 -8.36 -10.68
C ASN A 296 -33.08 -8.28 -11.76
N ALA A 297 -31.86 -8.67 -11.42
CA ALA A 297 -30.72 -8.50 -12.31
C ALA A 297 -29.76 -9.69 -12.24
N ASP A 298 -29.08 -9.92 -13.36
CA ASP A 298 -28.02 -10.91 -13.48
C ASP A 298 -26.66 -10.24 -13.28
N TYR A 299 -25.84 -10.84 -12.42
CA TYR A 299 -24.48 -10.40 -12.14
C TYR A 299 -23.48 -11.46 -12.53
N LEU A 300 -22.41 -11.07 -13.24
CA LEU A 300 -21.24 -11.90 -13.42
C LEU A 300 -20.33 -11.70 -12.20
N VAL A 301 -20.12 -12.77 -11.44
CA VAL A 301 -19.24 -12.81 -10.26
C VAL A 301 -18.01 -13.60 -10.62
N ASP A 302 -16.84 -13.04 -10.40
CA ASP A 302 -15.55 -13.68 -10.65
C ASP A 302 -14.59 -13.46 -9.49
N LEU A 303 -13.68 -14.42 -9.29
CA LEU A 303 -12.62 -14.35 -8.30
C LEU A 303 -11.31 -14.60 -9.01
N SER A 304 -10.51 -13.55 -9.16
CA SER A 304 -9.17 -13.62 -9.73
C SER A 304 -8.12 -13.55 -8.62
N SER A 305 -6.91 -14.01 -8.92
CA SER A 305 -5.79 -13.95 -7.98
C SER A 305 -4.51 -13.48 -8.65
N THR A 306 -3.72 -12.71 -7.92
CA THR A 306 -2.36 -12.29 -8.28
C THR A 306 -1.40 -12.86 -7.24
N ASN A 307 -0.22 -13.32 -7.67
CA ASN A 307 0.83 -13.89 -6.82
C ASN A 307 0.46 -15.17 -6.04
N ALA A 308 -0.73 -15.74 -6.25
CA ALA A 308 -1.11 -17.03 -5.66
C ALA A 308 -0.27 -18.18 -6.25
N PRO A 309 0.45 -18.97 -5.42
CA PRO A 309 1.13 -20.18 -5.87
C PRO A 309 0.18 -21.21 -6.48
N GLY A 310 0.68 -22.06 -7.37
CA GLY A 310 -0.13 -23.06 -8.08
C GLY A 310 -0.74 -24.16 -7.19
N ASP A 311 -0.28 -24.29 -5.95
CA ASP A 311 -0.83 -25.20 -4.93
C ASP A 311 -1.84 -24.52 -3.99
N TRP A 312 -2.13 -23.23 -4.19
CA TRP A 312 -3.22 -22.52 -3.51
C TRP A 312 -4.51 -22.62 -4.31
N SER A 313 -5.66 -22.58 -3.65
CA SER A 313 -6.97 -22.55 -4.30
C SER A 313 -7.88 -21.48 -3.72
N GLY A 314 -8.63 -20.80 -4.59
CA GLY A 314 -9.67 -19.84 -4.21
C GLY A 314 -11.03 -20.24 -4.76
N SER A 315 -12.09 -19.96 -4.01
CA SER A 315 -13.47 -20.11 -4.43
C SER A 315 -14.36 -19.07 -3.77
N PHE A 316 -15.58 -18.90 -4.27
CA PHE A 316 -16.59 -18.09 -3.59
C PHE A 316 -17.91 -18.84 -3.51
N THR A 317 -18.66 -18.60 -2.44
CA THR A 317 -19.99 -19.16 -2.21
C THR A 317 -21.02 -18.04 -2.16
N ILE A 318 -22.05 -18.12 -3.00
CA ILE A 318 -23.18 -17.18 -3.05
C ILE A 318 -24.45 -17.96 -3.39
N LEU A 319 -25.60 -17.55 -2.85
CA LEU A 319 -26.87 -18.28 -2.99
C LEU A 319 -26.77 -19.78 -2.61
N GLY A 320 -25.89 -20.12 -1.67
CA GLY A 320 -25.66 -21.48 -1.19
C GLY A 320 -24.88 -22.41 -2.14
N SER A 321 -24.37 -21.89 -3.27
CA SER A 321 -23.55 -22.65 -4.22
C SER A 321 -22.12 -22.12 -4.26
N THR A 322 -21.14 -23.01 -4.36
CA THR A 322 -19.70 -22.68 -4.40
C THR A 322 -19.17 -22.76 -5.83
N TYR A 323 -18.36 -21.76 -6.20
CA TYR A 323 -17.80 -21.59 -7.54
C TYR A 323 -16.29 -21.35 -7.45
N SER A 324 -15.54 -21.97 -8.36
CA SER A 324 -14.08 -21.78 -8.52
C SER A 324 -13.73 -21.10 -9.84
N SER A 325 -14.72 -20.52 -10.51
CA SER A 325 -14.61 -19.81 -11.78
C SER A 325 -15.76 -18.82 -11.90
N ALA A 326 -15.60 -17.81 -12.76
CA ALA A 326 -16.66 -16.86 -13.07
C ALA A 326 -18.01 -17.53 -13.31
N THR A 327 -19.07 -17.01 -12.71
CA THR A 327 -20.44 -17.47 -12.90
C THR A 327 -21.43 -16.31 -12.92
N THR A 328 -22.55 -16.50 -13.61
CA THR A 328 -23.68 -15.58 -13.51
C THR A 328 -24.63 -16.01 -12.40
N VAL A 329 -25.07 -15.05 -11.58
CA VAL A 329 -26.09 -15.24 -10.54
C VAL A 329 -27.20 -14.21 -10.70
N THR A 330 -28.43 -14.61 -10.43
CA THR A 330 -29.59 -13.71 -10.46
C THR A 330 -29.93 -13.27 -9.05
N LEU A 331 -29.96 -11.95 -8.82
CA LEU A 331 -30.36 -11.36 -7.55
C LEU A 331 -31.72 -10.69 -7.67
N ASN A 332 -32.57 -10.87 -6.65
CA ASN A 332 -33.85 -10.17 -6.59
C ASN A 332 -33.63 -8.67 -6.33
N ASN A 333 -34.55 -7.84 -6.79
CA ASN A 333 -34.48 -6.40 -6.53
C ASN A 333 -34.34 -6.11 -5.02
N GLY A 334 -33.31 -5.36 -4.63
CA GLY A 334 -33.08 -4.95 -3.25
C GLY A 334 -32.61 -6.05 -2.31
N SER A 335 -32.45 -7.30 -2.77
CA SER A 335 -31.95 -8.38 -1.92
C SER A 335 -30.47 -8.21 -1.61
N THR A 336 -30.09 -8.46 -0.37
CA THR A 336 -28.71 -8.57 0.08
C THR A 336 -28.40 -10.04 0.32
N GLU A 337 -27.50 -10.61 -0.49
CA GLU A 337 -27.10 -12.00 -0.38
C GLU A 337 -25.71 -12.12 0.28
N PRO A 338 -25.49 -13.08 1.19
CA PRO A 338 -24.16 -13.35 1.70
C PRO A 338 -23.28 -13.91 0.59
N ILE A 339 -22.03 -13.42 0.54
CA ILE A 339 -20.97 -13.97 -0.31
C ILE A 339 -19.74 -14.26 0.54
N THR A 340 -19.24 -15.49 0.49
CA THR A 340 -18.05 -15.90 1.23
C THR A 340 -16.97 -16.26 0.24
N VAL A 341 -15.83 -15.58 0.29
CA VAL A 341 -14.62 -15.98 -0.42
C VAL A 341 -13.85 -16.96 0.47
N THR A 342 -13.53 -18.14 -0.04
CA THR A 342 -12.77 -19.17 0.67
C THR A 342 -11.44 -19.38 -0.05
N ILE A 343 -10.35 -19.12 0.66
CA ILE A 343 -8.99 -19.33 0.17
C ILE A 343 -8.35 -20.45 0.98
N THR A 344 -7.72 -21.40 0.30
CA THR A 344 -6.99 -22.51 0.92
C THR A 344 -5.54 -22.44 0.46
N PRO A 345 -4.63 -21.89 1.30
CA PRO A 345 -3.22 -21.89 1.00
C PRO A 345 -2.65 -23.30 0.84
N GLY A 346 -1.68 -23.44 -0.06
CA GLY A 346 -0.87 -24.64 -0.22
C GLY A 346 0.31 -24.70 0.75
N GLY A 347 1.27 -25.56 0.47
CA GLY A 347 2.52 -25.65 1.23
C GLY A 347 3.55 -24.58 0.83
N THR A 348 3.41 -23.97 -0.35
CA THR A 348 4.29 -22.89 -0.82
C THR A 348 4.01 -21.59 -0.05
N PRO A 349 5.01 -21.02 0.65
CA PRO A 349 4.87 -19.73 1.31
C PRO A 349 4.64 -18.59 0.31
N ALA A 350 3.67 -17.72 0.59
CA ALA A 350 3.40 -16.54 -0.24
C ALA A 350 2.51 -15.52 0.48
N ILE A 351 2.54 -14.29 -0.04
CA ILE A 351 1.45 -13.33 0.06
C ILE A 351 0.70 -13.39 -1.28
N ALA A 352 -0.59 -13.68 -1.25
CA ALA A 352 -1.43 -13.74 -2.44
C ALA A 352 -2.60 -12.76 -2.32
N ASP A 353 -2.89 -12.08 -3.43
CA ASP A 353 -3.97 -11.13 -3.55
C ASP A 353 -5.11 -11.77 -4.34
N TYR A 354 -6.34 -11.66 -3.84
CA TYR A 354 -7.54 -12.14 -4.49
C TYR A 354 -8.52 -10.98 -4.68
N THR A 355 -9.04 -10.83 -5.89
CA THR A 355 -10.02 -9.78 -6.22
C THR A 355 -11.34 -10.43 -6.60
N LEU A 356 -12.35 -10.21 -5.76
CA LEU A 356 -13.72 -10.53 -6.07
C LEU A 356 -14.31 -9.39 -6.92
N SER A 357 -14.75 -9.71 -8.14
CA SER A 357 -15.32 -8.76 -9.09
C SER A 357 -16.77 -9.12 -9.38
N VAL A 358 -17.64 -8.10 -9.38
CA VAL A 358 -19.07 -8.25 -9.66
C VAL A 358 -19.50 -7.20 -10.67
N SER A 359 -19.95 -7.63 -11.85
CA SER A 359 -20.43 -6.74 -12.90
C SER A 359 -21.88 -7.04 -13.29
N SER A 360 -22.63 -6.00 -13.69
CA SER A 360 -23.97 -6.18 -14.25
C SER A 360 -23.86 -6.82 -15.65
N VAL A 361 -24.62 -7.89 -15.90
CA VAL A 361 -24.68 -8.52 -17.23
C VAL A 361 -25.47 -7.64 -18.21
N ASN A 362 -26.48 -6.93 -17.72
CA ASN A 362 -27.38 -6.14 -18.54
C ASN A 362 -26.88 -4.71 -18.79
N ASP A 363 -25.97 -4.21 -17.94
CA ASP A 363 -25.39 -2.87 -18.02
C ASP A 363 -23.85 -2.96 -18.04
N PRO A 364 -23.25 -3.47 -19.14
CA PRO A 364 -21.82 -3.80 -19.20
C PRO A 364 -20.88 -2.58 -19.11
N ASN A 365 -21.41 -1.37 -19.31
CA ASN A 365 -20.64 -0.13 -19.19
C ASN A 365 -20.69 0.46 -17.77
N ALA A 366 -21.46 -0.14 -16.86
CA ALA A 366 -21.52 0.31 -15.48
C ALA A 366 -20.26 -0.09 -14.69
N PRO A 367 -19.91 0.64 -13.63
CA PRO A 367 -18.74 0.32 -12.82
C PRO A 367 -18.79 -1.12 -12.27
N ILE A 368 -17.63 -1.78 -12.28
CA ILE A 368 -17.47 -3.12 -11.73
C ILE A 368 -17.23 -2.98 -10.23
N LEU A 369 -18.07 -3.63 -9.42
CA LEU A 369 -17.84 -3.68 -7.98
C LEU A 369 -16.65 -4.61 -7.72
N THR A 370 -15.67 -4.16 -6.95
CA THR A 370 -14.50 -4.98 -6.62
C THR A 370 -14.25 -5.03 -5.12
N LYS A 371 -13.68 -6.15 -4.66
CA LYS A 371 -13.18 -6.29 -3.30
C LYS A 371 -11.91 -7.12 -3.27
N GLY A 372 -10.83 -6.49 -2.80
CA GLY A 372 -9.53 -7.13 -2.60
C GLY A 372 -9.44 -7.86 -1.24
N TYR A 373 -8.76 -9.00 -1.25
CA TYR A 373 -8.41 -9.80 -0.08
C TYR A 373 -6.95 -10.22 -0.18
N HIS A 374 -6.21 -10.09 0.92
CA HIS A 374 -4.77 -10.35 0.99
C HIS A 374 -4.54 -11.48 2.00
N ILE A 375 -3.88 -12.54 1.57
CA ILE A 375 -3.59 -13.71 2.40
C ILE A 375 -2.09 -13.90 2.52
N ILE A 376 -1.57 -13.95 3.75
CA ILE A 376 -0.20 -14.34 4.06
C ILE A 376 -0.19 -15.75 4.65
N SER A 377 0.66 -16.64 4.14
CA SER A 377 0.77 -18.01 4.66
C SER A 377 2.19 -18.54 4.54
N GLY A 378 2.71 -19.14 5.62
CA GLY A 378 3.99 -19.85 5.64
C GLY A 378 5.24 -18.97 5.55
N ILE A 379 5.11 -17.65 5.64
CA ILE A 379 6.22 -16.71 5.60
C ILE A 379 6.76 -16.47 7.02
N THR A 380 8.05 -16.74 7.21
CA THR A 380 8.82 -16.50 8.43
C THR A 380 9.75 -15.30 8.32
N ASP A 381 10.21 -14.97 7.11
CA ASP A 381 11.14 -13.87 6.84
C ASP A 381 10.49 -12.90 5.85
N LEU A 382 10.09 -11.73 6.34
CA LEU A 382 9.33 -10.76 5.57
C LEU A 382 10.17 -9.52 5.26
N VAL A 383 10.42 -9.28 3.97
CA VAL A 383 10.94 -7.99 3.50
C VAL A 383 9.77 -7.02 3.40
N VAL A 384 9.91 -5.83 3.99
CA VAL A 384 8.90 -4.78 3.91
C VAL A 384 9.55 -3.55 3.30
N SER A 385 9.03 -3.10 2.17
CA SER A 385 9.59 -1.97 1.42
C SER A 385 8.70 -0.74 1.56
N ASN A 386 9.31 0.40 1.87
CA ASN A 386 8.67 1.69 1.74
C ASN A 386 8.53 2.07 0.24
N PRO A 387 7.55 2.92 -0.15
CA PRO A 387 7.24 3.18 -1.56
C PRO A 387 8.43 3.59 -2.43
N GLN A 388 9.36 4.41 -1.91
CA GLN A 388 10.54 4.86 -2.68
C GLN A 388 11.69 3.85 -2.65
N ALA A 389 11.58 2.79 -1.86
CA ALA A 389 12.58 1.75 -1.68
C ALA A 389 12.23 0.42 -2.40
N GLU A 390 10.99 0.25 -2.86
CA GLU A 390 10.52 -0.92 -3.62
C GLU A 390 11.45 -1.32 -4.79
N PRO A 391 12.04 -0.39 -5.58
CA PRO A 391 12.98 -0.77 -6.64
C PRO A 391 14.23 -1.52 -6.16
N TYR A 392 14.57 -1.43 -4.88
CA TYR A 392 15.75 -2.08 -4.27
C TYR A 392 15.40 -3.35 -3.49
N GLU A 393 14.11 -3.70 -3.39
CA GLU A 393 13.65 -4.95 -2.76
C GLU A 393 14.35 -6.21 -3.30
N PRO A 394 14.64 -6.35 -4.61
CA PRO A 394 15.35 -7.52 -5.13
C PRO A 394 16.69 -7.79 -4.42
N LEU A 395 17.40 -6.76 -3.96
CA LEU A 395 18.67 -6.93 -3.22
C LEU A 395 18.45 -7.71 -1.92
N TYR A 396 17.40 -7.38 -1.17
CA TYR A 396 17.06 -8.05 0.09
C TYR A 396 16.63 -9.49 -0.18
N ASN A 397 15.76 -9.68 -1.17
CA ASN A 397 15.27 -11.00 -1.55
C ASN A 397 16.39 -11.94 -2.01
N ASP A 398 17.28 -11.45 -2.87
CA ASP A 398 18.44 -12.21 -3.35
C ASP A 398 19.40 -12.55 -2.21
N ALA A 399 19.67 -11.60 -1.31
CA ALA A 399 20.51 -11.83 -0.15
C ALA A 399 19.92 -12.91 0.77
N LEU A 400 18.62 -12.84 1.09
CA LEU A 400 17.93 -13.84 1.89
C LEU A 400 17.84 -15.19 1.16
N ALA A 401 17.80 -15.20 -0.18
CA ALA A 401 17.76 -16.44 -0.96
C ALA A 401 19.00 -17.30 -0.83
N THR A 402 20.13 -16.69 -0.46
CA THR A 402 21.38 -17.42 -0.22
C THR A 402 21.44 -18.11 1.15
N VAL A 403 20.60 -17.70 2.11
CA VAL A 403 20.70 -18.13 3.52
C VAL A 403 19.43 -18.76 4.10
N ASN A 404 18.27 -18.47 3.50
CA ASN A 404 17.01 -19.14 3.79
C ASN A 404 16.40 -19.67 2.51
N GLU A 405 16.15 -20.99 2.43
CA GLU A 405 15.48 -21.61 1.28
C GLU A 405 13.95 -21.73 1.46
N ASN A 406 13.39 -21.51 2.65
CA ASN A 406 11.96 -21.75 2.95
C ASN A 406 11.32 -20.60 3.75
N GLY A 407 10.21 -20.05 3.27
CA GLY A 407 9.39 -19.11 4.08
C GLY A 407 9.73 -17.63 3.94
N ARG A 408 10.34 -17.19 2.83
CA ARG A 408 10.52 -15.75 2.56
C ARG A 408 9.29 -15.15 1.90
N GLY A 409 9.02 -13.89 2.16
CA GLY A 409 8.04 -13.09 1.41
C GLY A 409 8.45 -11.62 1.35
N SER A 410 7.72 -10.85 0.54
CA SER A 410 7.90 -9.40 0.42
C SER A 410 6.56 -8.70 0.43
N SER A 411 6.53 -7.49 0.97
CA SER A 411 5.32 -6.70 1.12
C SER A 411 5.61 -5.20 1.02
N SER A 412 4.65 -4.44 0.50
CA SER A 412 4.68 -2.99 0.65
C SER A 412 4.41 -2.60 2.10
N ARG A 413 4.80 -1.38 2.49
CA ARG A 413 4.44 -0.80 3.80
C ARG A 413 2.94 -0.92 4.10
N ALA A 414 2.08 -0.59 3.13
CA ALA A 414 0.62 -0.59 3.33
C ALA A 414 0.08 -2.00 3.60
N THR A 415 0.52 -2.99 2.83
CA THR A 415 0.08 -4.38 3.02
C THR A 415 0.59 -4.96 4.33
N PHE A 416 1.84 -4.64 4.74
CA PHE A 416 2.39 -5.03 6.03
C PHE A 416 1.57 -4.49 7.21
N ILE A 417 1.23 -3.19 7.18
CA ILE A 417 0.37 -2.56 8.20
C ILE A 417 -1.00 -3.26 8.23
N GLY A 418 -1.60 -3.47 7.06
CA GLY A 418 -2.88 -4.17 6.93
C GLY A 418 -2.87 -5.56 7.57
N PHE A 419 -1.82 -6.35 7.37
CA PHE A 419 -1.66 -7.64 8.06
C PHE A 419 -1.48 -7.48 9.56
N GLY A 420 -0.66 -6.52 10.01
CA GLY A 420 -0.42 -6.25 11.42
C GLY A 420 -1.69 -5.88 12.20
N GLU A 421 -2.47 -4.93 11.68
CA GLU A 421 -3.74 -4.50 12.29
C GLU A 421 -4.78 -5.63 12.38
N ASN A 422 -4.67 -6.64 11.51
CA ASN A 422 -5.55 -7.81 11.48
C ASN A 422 -4.94 -9.04 12.18
N ASN A 423 -3.84 -8.89 12.92
CA ASN A 423 -3.13 -9.97 13.63
C ASN A 423 -2.74 -11.15 12.71
N ALA A 424 -2.40 -10.86 11.46
CA ALA A 424 -2.11 -11.85 10.44
C ALA A 424 -0.62 -12.20 10.29
N LEU A 425 0.27 -11.55 11.06
CA LEU A 425 1.72 -11.72 10.97
C LEU A 425 2.28 -12.81 11.90
N THR A 426 1.45 -13.68 12.49
CA THR A 426 1.88 -14.60 13.57
C THR A 426 2.97 -15.60 13.18
N ASP A 427 3.05 -15.96 11.90
CA ASP A 427 4.09 -16.87 11.39
C ASP A 427 5.40 -16.13 11.06
N VAL A 428 5.36 -14.80 10.95
CA VAL A 428 6.53 -13.97 10.65
C VAL A 428 7.41 -13.90 11.90
N ILE A 429 8.67 -14.28 11.74
CA ILE A 429 9.68 -14.31 12.81
C ILE A 429 10.60 -13.11 12.65
N ASN A 430 11.04 -12.80 11.42
CA ASN A 430 11.99 -11.74 11.14
C ASN A 430 11.40 -10.76 10.12
N VAL A 431 11.48 -9.47 10.43
CA VAL A 431 11.13 -8.39 9.51
C VAL A 431 12.41 -7.70 9.04
N TYR A 432 12.52 -7.50 7.73
CA TYR A 432 13.61 -6.79 7.07
C TYR A 432 13.03 -5.52 6.44
N MET A 433 13.11 -4.42 7.19
CA MET A 433 12.60 -3.11 6.79
C MET A 433 13.57 -2.43 5.82
N ASN A 434 13.16 -2.37 4.56
CA ASN A 434 13.80 -1.59 3.51
C ASN A 434 13.17 -0.20 3.44
N VAL A 435 13.76 0.76 4.17
CA VAL A 435 13.27 2.15 4.22
C VAL A 435 13.81 2.96 3.04
N GLY A 436 15.05 2.69 2.63
CA GLY A 436 15.75 3.45 1.60
C GLY A 436 15.88 4.94 1.95
N TRP A 437 15.43 5.81 1.05
CA TRP A 437 15.28 7.25 1.30
C TRP A 437 13.80 7.63 1.11
N THR A 438 12.99 7.31 2.11
CA THR A 438 11.53 7.51 2.08
C THR A 438 11.06 8.42 3.20
N PHE A 439 10.14 9.35 2.90
CA PHE A 439 9.52 10.24 3.88
C PHE A 439 7.98 10.17 3.83
N PRO A 440 7.29 10.01 4.97
CA PRO A 440 7.84 9.65 6.28
C PRO A 440 8.52 8.27 6.23
N SER A 441 9.66 8.15 6.91
CA SER A 441 10.46 6.93 6.98
C SER A 441 9.78 5.88 7.87
N LEU A 442 9.20 6.33 8.98
CA LEU A 442 8.38 5.56 9.91
C LEU A 442 7.09 6.33 10.21
N THR A 443 5.95 5.66 10.18
CA THR A 443 4.62 6.20 10.53
C THR A 443 4.10 5.57 11.82
N ASP A 444 3.13 6.22 12.48
CA ASP A 444 2.57 5.76 13.77
C ASP A 444 1.98 4.35 13.72
N ASP A 445 1.24 4.04 12.65
CA ASP A 445 0.67 2.72 12.37
C ASP A 445 1.75 1.66 12.15
N MET A 446 2.78 1.99 11.38
CA MET A 446 3.92 1.12 11.10
C MET A 446 4.71 0.79 12.37
N VAL A 447 5.04 1.79 13.20
CA VAL A 447 5.77 1.53 14.45
C VAL A 447 4.91 0.79 15.47
N ALA A 448 3.59 0.92 15.42
CA ALA A 448 2.69 0.11 16.25
C ALA A 448 2.78 -1.38 15.87
N VAL A 449 2.76 -1.71 14.57
CA VAL A 449 2.91 -3.09 14.10
C VAL A 449 4.31 -3.65 14.38
N LEU A 450 5.36 -2.86 14.16
CA LEU A 450 6.74 -3.29 14.44
C LEU A 450 6.98 -3.48 15.96
N ALA A 451 6.44 -2.60 16.79
CA ALA A 451 6.53 -2.74 18.24
C ALA A 451 5.83 -4.02 18.71
N ASP A 452 4.62 -4.28 18.21
CA ASP A 452 3.88 -5.52 18.52
C ASP A 452 4.65 -6.78 18.08
N HIS A 453 5.23 -6.76 16.88
CA HIS A 453 6.07 -7.87 16.38
C HIS A 453 7.27 -8.14 17.30
N LEU A 454 7.98 -7.08 17.70
CA LEU A 454 9.11 -7.18 18.61
C LEU A 454 8.65 -7.64 20.01
N ASP A 455 7.58 -7.08 20.56
CA ASP A 455 7.05 -7.48 21.88
C ASP A 455 6.65 -8.97 21.92
N HIS A 456 6.23 -9.53 20.78
CA HIS A 456 5.90 -10.94 20.62
C HIS A 456 7.09 -11.86 20.28
N GLY A 457 8.32 -11.37 20.36
CA GLY A 457 9.52 -12.20 20.20
C GLY A 457 10.14 -12.17 18.80
N GLY A 458 9.59 -11.36 17.89
CA GLY A 458 10.10 -11.20 16.54
C GLY A 458 11.42 -10.43 16.50
N ASN A 459 12.18 -10.58 15.41
CA ASN A 459 13.41 -9.81 15.17
C ASN A 459 13.20 -8.80 14.04
N MET A 460 14.04 -7.76 14.01
CA MET A 460 13.96 -6.71 13.01
C MET A 460 15.34 -6.27 12.51
N MET A 461 15.53 -6.26 11.20
CA MET A 461 16.57 -5.47 10.53
C MET A 461 15.91 -4.26 9.90
N ILE A 462 16.50 -3.08 10.03
CA ILE A 462 16.03 -1.84 9.40
C ILE A 462 17.18 -1.08 8.78
N ALA A 463 17.00 -0.63 7.53
CA ALA A 463 18.02 0.13 6.84
C ALA A 463 17.49 1.19 5.88
N GLY A 464 18.22 2.30 5.82
CA GLY A 464 17.89 3.49 5.03
C GLY A 464 18.80 4.65 5.44
N GLN A 465 18.68 5.76 4.76
CA GLN A 465 19.28 7.02 5.19
C GLN A 465 18.19 7.97 5.72
N ASP A 466 18.55 8.94 6.57
CA ASP A 466 17.65 9.90 7.21
C ASP A 466 16.52 9.33 8.10
N ILE A 467 16.60 8.07 8.55
CA ILE A 467 15.57 7.48 9.43
C ILE A 467 15.51 8.23 10.76
N GLY A 468 16.66 8.38 11.41
CA GLY A 468 16.87 9.06 12.67
C GLY A 468 16.72 10.58 12.56
N TRP A 469 17.06 11.20 11.44
CA TRP A 469 16.72 12.61 11.21
C TRP A 469 15.21 12.80 11.16
N ASP A 470 14.52 11.95 10.38
CA ASP A 470 13.08 11.99 10.26
C ASP A 470 12.40 11.67 11.60
N GLN A 471 13.03 10.89 12.48
CA GLN A 471 12.57 10.62 13.86
C GLN A 471 13.19 11.52 14.94
N SER A 472 13.84 12.62 14.57
CA SER A 472 14.58 13.47 15.53
C SER A 472 13.70 14.44 16.32
N GLY A 473 12.48 14.71 15.82
CA GLY A 473 11.63 15.79 16.32
C GLY A 473 12.01 17.18 15.78
N ASP A 474 12.85 17.27 14.74
CA ASP A 474 13.06 18.51 13.99
C ASP A 474 11.72 19.04 13.43
N PRO A 475 11.47 20.35 13.44
CA PRO A 475 10.23 20.93 12.90
C PRO A 475 9.95 20.61 11.42
N ASN A 476 10.97 20.21 10.65
CA ASN A 476 10.85 19.83 9.24
C ASN A 476 10.88 18.30 9.02
N ALA A 477 10.95 17.52 10.10
CA ALA A 477 10.92 16.06 10.09
C ALA A 477 9.54 15.55 10.52
N TYR A 478 9.21 14.30 10.20
CA TYR A 478 7.92 13.71 10.56
C TYR A 478 7.77 13.43 12.06
N GLY A 479 8.87 13.07 12.73
CA GLY A 479 8.95 12.39 14.02
C GLY A 479 7.86 12.74 15.04
N THR A 480 6.90 11.85 15.20
CA THR A 480 5.85 11.95 16.22
C THR A 480 6.36 11.47 17.58
N PRO A 481 5.63 11.69 18.68
CA PRO A 481 5.97 11.09 19.96
C PRO A 481 6.06 9.56 19.93
N ASN A 482 5.24 8.90 19.10
CA ASN A 482 5.21 7.44 18.98
C ASN A 482 6.44 6.92 18.23
N THR A 483 6.79 7.52 17.09
CA THR A 483 7.94 7.11 16.30
C THR A 483 9.27 7.43 16.99
N GLN A 484 9.35 8.57 17.70
CA GLN A 484 10.50 8.91 18.55
C GLN A 484 10.70 7.90 19.69
N ALA A 485 9.60 7.47 20.34
CA ALA A 485 9.66 6.46 21.38
C ALA A 485 10.09 5.09 20.82
N PHE A 486 9.61 4.71 19.63
CA PHE A 486 10.04 3.49 18.96
C PHE A 486 11.54 3.50 18.65
N TYR A 487 12.05 4.61 18.09
CA TYR A 487 13.46 4.78 17.75
C TYR A 487 14.38 4.62 18.97
N GLN A 488 13.98 5.15 20.13
CA GLN A 488 14.79 5.04 21.36
C GLN A 488 14.63 3.69 22.06
N ASN A 489 13.39 3.17 22.14
CA ASN A 489 13.08 2.02 23.01
C ASN A 489 13.23 0.66 22.30
N TYR A 490 12.96 0.59 21.00
CA TYR A 490 13.02 -0.65 20.21
C TYR A 490 14.25 -0.67 19.30
N MET A 491 14.55 0.44 18.62
CA MET A 491 15.77 0.52 17.79
C MET A 491 17.04 0.77 18.61
N HIS A 492 16.91 1.19 19.88
CA HIS A 492 18.03 1.48 20.77
C HIS A 492 19.03 2.49 20.18
N ALA A 493 18.53 3.51 19.49
CA ALA A 493 19.32 4.52 18.81
C ALA A 493 19.03 5.92 19.35
N GLN A 494 20.06 6.77 19.37
CA GLN A 494 19.93 8.21 19.53
C GLN A 494 20.52 8.89 18.28
N PHE A 495 19.73 9.75 17.63
CA PHE A 495 20.19 10.52 16.48
C PHE A 495 21.25 11.55 16.91
N VAL A 496 22.30 11.68 16.10
CA VAL A 496 23.41 12.63 16.33
C VAL A 496 23.48 13.66 15.22
N ALA A 497 23.54 13.22 13.96
CA ALA A 497 23.64 14.11 12.81
C ALA A 497 23.12 13.47 11.54
N ASP A 498 22.62 14.31 10.64
CA ASP A 498 22.08 13.97 9.31
C ASP A 498 23.15 13.41 8.35
N GLY A 499 24.43 13.51 8.73
CA GLY A 499 25.54 13.14 7.86
C GLY A 499 25.66 14.06 6.65
N SER A 500 26.38 13.58 5.63
CA SER A 500 26.54 14.21 4.31
C SER A 500 27.40 13.30 3.43
N THR A 501 27.69 13.73 2.20
CA THR A 501 28.70 13.11 1.32
C THR A 501 30.11 13.01 1.93
N ALA A 502 30.40 13.72 3.04
CA ALA A 502 31.64 13.55 3.78
C ALA A 502 31.74 12.19 4.50
N ASN A 503 30.61 11.56 4.83
CA ASN A 503 30.54 10.18 5.30
C ASN A 503 30.51 9.28 4.05
N SER A 504 31.68 8.80 3.63
CA SER A 504 31.88 8.27 2.26
C SER A 504 32.22 6.78 2.20
N SER A 505 32.50 6.14 3.33
CA SER A 505 32.69 4.70 3.44
C SER A 505 32.06 4.13 4.71
N VAL A 506 31.64 2.88 4.63
CA VAL A 506 31.24 2.03 5.76
C VAL A 506 32.42 1.16 6.15
N ASP A 507 32.88 1.33 7.39
CA ASP A 507 33.99 0.59 7.98
C ASP A 507 33.47 -0.21 9.18
N PHE A 508 33.33 -1.53 9.01
CA PHE A 508 32.80 -2.42 10.04
C PHE A 508 33.75 -2.52 11.23
N VAL A 509 33.17 -2.66 12.43
CA VAL A 509 33.94 -2.78 13.66
C VAL A 509 34.51 -4.19 13.76
N ASP A 510 35.82 -4.35 13.58
CA ASP A 510 36.54 -5.65 13.61
C ASP A 510 36.19 -6.52 14.84
N ALA A 511 35.90 -5.89 15.98
CA ALA A 511 35.57 -6.56 17.22
C ALA A 511 34.12 -7.07 17.29
N ASP A 512 33.25 -6.66 16.36
CA ASP A 512 31.87 -7.13 16.30
C ASP A 512 31.80 -8.57 15.79
N ALA A 513 31.13 -9.43 16.55
CA ALA A 513 31.08 -10.86 16.26
C ALA A 513 30.22 -11.23 15.04
N VAL A 514 29.39 -10.32 14.54
CA VAL A 514 28.46 -10.58 13.43
C VAL A 514 28.97 -9.95 12.15
N PHE A 515 29.30 -8.66 12.18
CA PHE A 515 29.63 -7.86 11.00
C PHE A 515 31.11 -7.53 10.87
N GLY A 516 31.95 -7.79 11.88
CA GLY A 516 33.36 -7.41 11.89
C GLY A 516 34.23 -8.09 10.82
N GLY A 517 33.72 -9.14 10.16
CA GLY A 517 34.39 -9.79 9.03
C GLY A 517 34.14 -9.14 7.66
N LEU A 518 33.26 -8.14 7.57
CA LEU A 518 32.95 -7.47 6.31
C LEU A 518 34.03 -6.48 5.91
N THR A 519 34.33 -6.45 4.61
CA THR A 519 35.27 -5.48 4.06
C THR A 519 34.64 -4.09 3.97
N THR A 520 35.46 -3.05 4.15
CA THR A 520 35.06 -1.66 3.87
C THR A 520 34.45 -1.50 2.49
N SER A 521 33.37 -0.72 2.38
CA SER A 521 32.77 -0.31 1.11
C SER A 521 32.55 1.19 1.08
N SER A 522 32.79 1.81 -0.07
CA SER A 522 32.37 3.20 -0.31
C SER A 522 30.85 3.31 -0.49
N ILE A 523 30.30 4.47 -0.16
CA ILE A 523 28.89 4.81 -0.29
C ILE A 523 28.67 5.48 -1.65
N ASN A 524 27.70 4.96 -2.41
CA ASN A 524 27.29 5.43 -3.72
C ASN A 524 25.99 6.24 -3.63
N THR A 525 25.73 7.01 -4.68
CA THR A 525 24.54 7.84 -4.83
C THR A 525 23.48 7.09 -5.61
N VAL A 526 22.47 6.55 -4.92
CA VAL A 526 21.40 5.74 -5.55
C VAL A 526 20.06 6.47 -5.66
N TYR A 527 19.79 7.45 -4.81
CA TYR A 527 18.52 8.20 -4.77
C TYR A 527 18.57 9.55 -5.50
N GLY A 528 19.53 9.74 -6.41
CA GLY A 528 19.72 10.97 -7.20
C GLY A 528 21.02 11.73 -6.89
N ALA A 529 21.57 12.46 -7.88
CA ALA A 529 22.99 12.86 -7.96
C ALA A 529 23.63 13.58 -6.75
N THR A 530 22.84 14.12 -5.81
CA THR A 530 23.32 14.82 -4.60
C THR A 530 22.73 14.31 -3.29
N ALA A 531 21.91 13.24 -3.30
CA ALA A 531 21.14 12.77 -2.15
C ALA A 531 21.85 11.63 -1.38
N VAL A 532 22.88 11.97 -0.60
CA VAL A 532 23.61 11.02 0.26
C VAL A 532 23.76 11.60 1.66
N TYR A 533 22.95 11.09 2.58
CA TYR A 533 22.82 11.55 3.97
C TYR A 533 22.92 10.38 4.97
N PRO A 534 24.06 9.67 4.99
CA PRO A 534 24.23 8.54 5.88
C PRO A 534 24.42 9.06 7.31
N GLU A 535 23.40 8.83 8.11
CA GLU A 535 23.15 9.44 9.41
C GLU A 535 24.05 8.87 10.51
N GLU A 536 24.42 9.75 11.44
CA GLU A 536 25.24 9.41 12.60
C GLU A 536 24.35 9.17 13.82
N ILE A 537 24.61 8.07 14.52
CA ILE A 537 23.81 7.61 15.66
C ILE A 537 24.69 7.29 16.87
N THR A 538 24.10 7.28 18.06
CA THR A 538 24.72 6.74 19.27
C THR A 538 23.90 5.54 19.76
N PRO A 539 24.51 4.35 19.95
CA PRO A 539 23.81 3.20 20.52
C PRO A 539 23.39 3.44 21.98
N ILE A 540 22.15 3.10 22.31
CA ILE A 540 21.61 3.06 23.67
C ILE A 540 21.78 1.64 24.22
N SER A 541 22.35 1.50 25.42
CA SER A 541 22.57 0.17 26.03
C SER A 541 21.28 -0.67 26.07
N PRO A 542 21.31 -1.96 25.67
CA PRO A 542 22.50 -2.79 25.44
C PRO A 542 23.01 -2.83 23.98
N ALA A 543 22.58 -1.92 23.12
CA ALA A 543 23.04 -1.88 21.73
C ALA A 543 24.54 -1.62 21.61
N THR A 544 25.15 -2.21 20.59
CA THR A 544 26.58 -2.05 20.25
C THR A 544 26.74 -1.58 18.82
N ALA A 545 27.71 -0.70 18.57
CA ALA A 545 28.07 -0.25 17.23
C ALA A 545 28.61 -1.40 16.37
N ILE A 546 28.18 -1.48 15.11
CA ILE A 546 28.62 -2.52 14.15
C ILE A 546 29.45 -1.95 13.01
N PHE A 547 29.31 -0.67 12.68
CA PHE A 547 30.20 0.03 11.74
C PHE A 547 30.27 1.53 12.04
N ASN A 548 31.26 2.18 11.45
CA ASN A 548 31.45 3.62 11.50
C ASN A 548 31.79 4.20 10.11
N TYR A 549 31.67 5.51 9.95
CA TYR A 549 31.99 6.18 8.69
C TYR A 549 33.46 6.59 8.62
N ASN A 550 34.11 6.27 7.49
CA ASN A 550 35.50 6.62 7.18
C ASN A 550 36.52 6.19 8.25
N GLY A 551 36.29 5.06 8.93
CA GLY A 551 37.15 4.57 10.01
C GLY A 551 37.13 5.44 11.30
N ASN A 552 36.20 6.38 11.43
CA ASN A 552 36.08 7.23 12.61
C ASN A 552 35.10 6.65 13.63
N ALA A 553 35.61 6.07 14.72
CA ALA A 553 34.81 5.46 15.78
C ALA A 553 33.75 6.37 16.45
N ASN A 554 33.80 7.69 16.26
CA ASN A 554 32.78 8.62 16.77
C ASN A 554 31.63 8.87 15.78
N LYS A 555 31.76 8.43 14.53
CA LYS A 555 30.74 8.56 13.46
C LYS A 555 30.10 7.20 13.24
N ILE A 556 29.36 6.72 14.23
CA ILE A 556 28.71 5.41 14.15
C ILE A 556 27.49 5.53 13.23
N GLY A 557 27.38 4.63 12.26
CA GLY A 557 26.25 4.58 11.33
C GLY A 557 25.38 3.35 11.48
N GLY A 558 25.76 2.39 12.32
CA GLY A 558 24.96 1.20 12.54
C GLY A 558 25.17 0.57 13.89
N LEU A 559 24.15 -0.15 14.34
CA LEU A 559 24.14 -0.87 15.60
C LEU A 559 23.43 -2.21 15.50
N ARG A 560 23.63 -3.04 16.53
CA ARG A 560 22.77 -4.19 16.83
C ARG A 560 22.47 -4.27 18.32
N ALA A 561 21.30 -4.79 18.69
CA ALA A 561 20.84 -4.88 20.07
C ALA A 561 20.20 -6.24 20.38
N LEU A 562 20.42 -6.74 21.60
CA LEU A 562 19.79 -7.96 22.13
C LEU A 562 19.15 -7.66 23.49
N THR A 563 17.81 -7.59 23.51
CA THR A 563 17.00 -7.25 24.71
C THR A 563 15.93 -8.30 25.04
N GLY A 564 15.98 -9.44 24.36
CA GLY A 564 14.90 -10.44 24.28
C GLY A 564 14.57 -10.75 22.82
N ASN A 565 14.80 -9.76 21.96
CA ASN A 565 14.73 -9.82 20.50
C ASN A 565 16.06 -9.31 19.93
N LYS A 566 16.29 -9.58 18.65
CA LYS A 566 17.45 -9.07 17.92
C LYS A 566 17.03 -7.94 16.99
N VAL A 567 17.70 -6.81 17.12
CA VAL A 567 17.51 -5.65 16.26
C VAL A 567 18.83 -5.29 15.59
N VAL A 568 18.81 -5.06 14.27
CA VAL A 568 19.94 -4.51 13.51
C VAL A 568 19.46 -3.23 12.83
N TYR A 569 20.23 -2.15 12.97
CA TYR A 569 19.95 -0.88 12.32
C TYR A 569 21.17 -0.39 11.54
N PHE A 570 20.96 -0.07 10.26
CA PHE A 570 21.93 0.61 9.41
C PHE A 570 21.38 1.97 8.98
N GLY A 571 22.01 3.07 9.40
CA GLY A 571 21.77 4.45 8.95
C GLY A 571 22.33 4.75 7.54
N VAL A 572 22.46 3.71 6.73
CA VAL A 572 22.77 3.75 5.31
C VAL A 572 22.19 2.49 4.69
N ALA A 573 21.66 2.59 3.48
CA ALA A 573 20.98 1.47 2.85
C ALA A 573 21.97 0.49 2.19
N PRO A 574 21.70 -0.83 2.18
CA PRO A 574 22.53 -1.83 1.51
C PRO A 574 22.79 -1.53 0.02
N GLU A 575 21.79 -0.98 -0.69
CA GLU A 575 21.89 -0.59 -2.09
C GLU A 575 22.87 0.56 -2.33
N GLN A 576 23.21 1.35 -1.30
CA GLN A 576 24.20 2.41 -1.39
C GLN A 576 25.64 1.86 -1.35
N MET A 577 25.86 0.57 -1.14
CA MET A 577 27.21 0.01 -1.14
C MET A 577 27.75 -0.08 -2.57
N THR A 578 28.88 0.60 -2.84
CA THR A 578 29.58 0.50 -4.14
C THR A 578 30.00 -0.95 -4.42
N ASN A 579 30.35 -1.70 -3.37
CA ASN A 579 30.48 -3.15 -3.45
C ASN A 579 29.14 -3.81 -3.10
N ALA A 580 28.37 -4.20 -4.12
CA ALA A 580 27.06 -4.82 -3.94
C ALA A 580 27.09 -6.10 -3.08
N GLN A 581 28.23 -6.81 -3.02
CA GLN A 581 28.36 -7.98 -2.14
C GLN A 581 28.35 -7.58 -0.65
N VAL A 582 28.92 -6.43 -0.30
CA VAL A 582 28.85 -5.92 1.08
C VAL A 582 27.41 -5.61 1.46
N GLY A 583 26.65 -4.96 0.57
CA GLY A 583 25.21 -4.70 0.78
C GLY A 583 24.42 -5.99 0.98
N ALA A 584 24.61 -6.99 0.12
CA ALA A 584 23.95 -8.29 0.26
C ALA A 584 24.34 -8.98 1.59
N GLN A 585 25.60 -8.89 2.00
CA GLN A 585 26.07 -9.48 3.25
C GLN A 585 25.55 -8.77 4.51
N MET A 586 25.27 -7.45 4.45
CA MET A 586 24.60 -6.75 5.54
C MET A 586 23.24 -7.39 5.85
N VAL A 587 22.48 -7.74 4.81
CA VAL A 587 21.18 -8.41 4.95
C VAL A 587 21.35 -9.86 5.40
N SER A 588 22.20 -10.64 4.74
CA SER A 588 22.35 -12.07 5.03
C SER A 588 22.99 -12.36 6.40
N LEU A 589 23.93 -11.53 6.88
CA LEU A 589 24.47 -11.66 8.24
C LEU A 589 23.47 -11.23 9.32
N SER A 590 22.58 -10.28 9.02
CA SER A 590 21.47 -9.95 9.93
C SER A 590 20.55 -11.15 10.09
N HIS A 591 20.19 -11.80 8.98
CA HIS A 591 19.45 -13.06 8.98
C HIS A 591 20.16 -14.15 9.79
N ASP A 592 21.44 -14.41 9.50
CA ASP A 592 22.18 -15.47 10.19
C ASP A 592 22.29 -15.18 11.68
N TRP A 593 22.45 -13.93 12.08
CA TRP A 593 22.44 -13.58 13.50
C TRP A 593 21.07 -13.79 14.14
N PHE A 594 19.96 -13.49 13.44
CA PHE A 594 18.61 -13.77 13.92
C PHE A 594 18.41 -15.26 14.23
N TYR A 595 18.87 -16.15 13.34
CA TYR A 595 18.74 -17.59 13.51
C TYR A 595 19.86 -18.27 14.35
N ASN A 596 21.10 -17.78 14.36
CA ASN A 596 22.28 -18.51 14.85
C ASN A 596 23.17 -17.76 15.86
N GLY A 597 22.56 -17.03 16.80
CA GLY A 597 23.29 -16.16 17.73
C GLY A 597 23.43 -16.61 19.19
N LEU A 598 23.21 -17.88 19.56
CA LEU A 598 23.35 -18.32 20.97
C LEU A 598 24.81 -18.71 21.28
N SER A 599 25.40 -18.09 22.30
CA SER A 599 26.59 -18.56 23.02
C SER A 599 26.38 -19.96 23.63
N VAL A 600 27.48 -20.64 24.00
CA VAL A 600 27.45 -21.93 24.73
C VAL A 600 26.68 -21.81 26.06
N GLU A 601 26.73 -20.63 26.69
CA GLU A 601 26.05 -20.32 27.95
C GLU A 601 24.53 -20.19 27.77
N GLU A 602 24.07 -19.67 26.63
CA GLU A 602 22.65 -19.56 26.28
C GLU A 602 22.05 -20.92 25.85
N PHE A 603 22.84 -21.78 25.21
CA PHE A 603 22.42 -23.16 24.93
C PHE A 603 22.41 -24.05 26.19
N ASP A 604 23.31 -23.81 27.14
CA ASP A 604 23.28 -24.48 28.46
C ASP A 604 22.09 -24.03 29.32
N ALA A 605 21.58 -22.81 29.11
CA ALA A 605 20.35 -22.29 29.71
C ALA A 605 19.06 -22.83 29.06
N ALA A 606 19.15 -23.41 27.85
CA ALA A 606 18.01 -24.05 27.19
C ALA A 606 17.47 -25.27 27.94
N PHE A 607 18.29 -25.86 28.83
CA PHE A 607 17.82 -26.71 29.93
C PHE A 607 17.35 -25.83 31.09
N GLN A 608 16.04 -25.60 31.24
CA GLN A 608 15.53 -25.07 32.50
C GLN A 608 15.38 -26.21 33.51
N GLY A 609 16.38 -26.38 34.37
CA GLY A 609 16.30 -27.31 35.50
C GLY A 609 16.68 -28.75 35.18
N THR A 610 16.38 -29.65 36.11
CA THR A 610 16.71 -31.09 36.01
C THR A 610 15.50 -31.85 35.49
N PRO A 611 15.68 -32.84 34.59
CA PRO A 611 14.60 -33.74 34.22
C PRO A 611 13.91 -34.31 35.46
N TYR A 612 12.59 -34.50 35.43
CA TYR A 612 11.85 -35.01 36.58
C TYR A 612 10.68 -35.90 36.19
N PRO A 613 10.27 -36.87 37.03
CA PRO A 613 10.95 -37.31 38.24
C PRO A 613 12.27 -38.06 37.94
N VAL A 614 13.25 -37.95 38.83
CA VAL A 614 14.48 -38.77 38.78
C VAL A 614 14.67 -39.44 40.14
N PRO A 615 14.64 -40.78 40.23
CA PRO A 615 14.53 -41.72 39.11
C PRO A 615 13.13 -41.77 38.46
N ALA A 616 13.08 -41.90 37.13
CA ALA A 616 11.84 -42.06 36.36
C ALA A 616 11.46 -43.54 36.24
N SER A 617 10.16 -43.86 36.23
CA SER A 617 9.64 -45.23 36.05
C SER A 617 8.82 -45.40 34.78
N THR A 618 8.02 -44.40 34.42
CA THR A 618 7.17 -44.38 33.21
C THR A 618 7.41 -43.14 32.36
N ASP A 619 7.43 -41.97 32.99
CA ASP A 619 7.45 -40.67 32.32
C ASP A 619 8.61 -39.83 32.82
N LEU A 620 9.22 -39.07 31.92
CA LEU A 620 10.24 -38.07 32.21
C LEU A 620 9.82 -36.74 31.58
N TYR A 621 9.80 -35.68 32.38
CA TYR A 621 9.49 -34.33 31.94
C TYR A 621 10.75 -33.48 31.92
N LEU A 622 10.88 -32.68 30.87
CA LEU A 622 12.03 -31.85 30.59
C LEU A 622 11.57 -30.41 30.31
N PRO A 623 11.84 -29.46 31.22
CA PRO A 623 11.55 -28.05 30.96
C PRO A 623 12.61 -27.48 30.02
N LEU A 624 12.15 -26.95 28.89
CA LEU A 624 12.95 -26.32 27.85
C LEU A 624 12.50 -24.88 27.62
N THR A 625 13.46 -24.03 27.27
CA THR A 625 13.16 -22.67 26.81
C THR A 625 12.86 -22.66 25.30
N ARG A 626 12.34 -21.54 24.79
CA ARG A 626 12.00 -21.38 23.36
C ARG A 626 13.21 -21.57 22.43
N GLU A 627 14.42 -21.32 22.95
CA GLU A 627 15.70 -21.49 22.26
C GLU A 627 15.99 -22.95 21.87
N ALA A 628 15.29 -23.93 22.46
CA ALA A 628 15.38 -25.34 22.09
C ALA A 628 14.45 -25.75 20.93
N ARG A 629 13.58 -24.85 20.44
CA ARG A 629 12.58 -25.17 19.40
C ARG A 629 13.28 -25.63 18.12
N GLY A 630 12.92 -26.83 17.66
CA GLY A 630 13.50 -27.43 16.44
C GLY A 630 14.73 -28.32 16.67
N ALA A 631 15.31 -28.32 17.88
CA ALA A 631 16.40 -29.22 18.26
C ALA A 631 15.95 -30.69 18.36
N VAL A 632 16.90 -31.61 18.53
CA VAL A 632 16.67 -33.05 18.71
C VAL A 632 17.12 -33.48 20.11
N ILE A 633 16.24 -34.14 20.85
CA ILE A 633 16.52 -34.79 22.12
C ILE A 633 16.93 -36.23 21.83
N GLU A 634 18.10 -36.65 22.33
CA GLU A 634 18.61 -38.00 22.26
C GLU A 634 18.80 -38.57 23.66
N VAL A 635 18.34 -39.80 23.90
CA VAL A 635 18.67 -40.55 25.12
C VAL A 635 19.71 -41.59 24.78
N LEU A 636 20.79 -41.64 25.54
CA LEU A 636 21.94 -42.52 25.38
C LEU A 636 22.06 -43.46 26.58
N ASP A 637 22.36 -44.73 26.31
CA ASP A 637 22.66 -45.73 27.34
C ASP A 637 24.08 -45.55 27.92
N ALA A 638 24.44 -46.37 28.91
CA ALA A 638 25.75 -46.33 29.56
C ALA A 638 26.95 -46.63 28.61
N LEU A 639 26.69 -47.13 27.40
CA LEU A 639 27.71 -47.37 26.37
C LEU A 639 27.74 -46.24 25.32
N GLY A 640 26.96 -45.17 25.51
CA GLY A 640 26.87 -44.03 24.61
C GLY A 640 26.06 -44.31 23.34
N ARG A 641 25.23 -45.35 23.32
CA ARG A 641 24.37 -45.66 22.16
C ARG A 641 23.05 -44.93 22.30
N VAL A 642 22.60 -44.28 21.23
CA VAL A 642 21.27 -43.65 21.18
C VAL A 642 20.20 -44.73 21.24
N VAL A 643 19.34 -44.64 22.26
CA VAL A 643 18.22 -45.57 22.52
C VAL A 643 16.85 -44.92 22.38
N MET A 644 16.79 -43.59 22.26
CA MET A 644 15.57 -42.81 22.01
C MET A 644 15.93 -41.49 21.31
N VAL A 645 15.06 -41.03 20.41
CA VAL A 645 15.17 -39.74 19.72
C VAL A 645 13.79 -39.08 19.68
N GLN A 646 13.71 -37.80 20.00
CA GLN A 646 12.48 -37.00 19.92
C GLN A 646 12.81 -35.56 19.54
N ARG A 647 11.98 -34.89 18.73
CA ARG A 647 12.16 -33.46 18.47
C ARG A 647 11.79 -32.63 19.70
N ALA A 648 12.60 -31.61 19.99
CA ALA A 648 12.34 -30.67 21.07
C ALA A 648 11.23 -29.68 20.68
N GLY A 649 10.29 -29.47 21.61
CA GLY A 649 9.33 -28.37 21.60
C GLY A 649 9.72 -27.30 22.62
N GLU A 650 8.84 -26.32 22.87
CA GLU A 650 9.00 -25.32 23.93
C GLU A 650 8.23 -25.70 25.21
N GLY A 651 8.64 -25.17 26.36
CA GLY A 651 7.95 -25.41 27.63
C GLY A 651 8.29 -26.78 28.23
N LEU A 652 7.29 -27.57 28.62
CA LEU A 652 7.50 -28.87 29.27
C LEU A 652 7.41 -30.03 28.27
N VAL A 653 8.54 -30.62 27.91
CA VAL A 653 8.61 -31.77 27.01
C VAL A 653 8.42 -33.08 27.77
N HIS A 654 7.57 -33.96 27.24
CA HIS A 654 7.30 -35.29 27.79
C HIS A 654 8.06 -36.37 27.01
N LEU A 655 8.71 -37.29 27.73
CA LEU A 655 9.41 -38.47 27.21
C LEU A 655 8.87 -39.74 27.89
N ASP A 656 8.44 -40.73 27.09
CA ASP A 656 8.00 -42.04 27.58
C ASP A 656 9.19 -43.00 27.75
N VAL A 657 9.57 -43.29 28.99
CA VAL A 657 10.75 -44.11 29.32
C VAL A 657 10.40 -45.57 29.67
N ARG A 658 9.15 -46.03 29.48
CA ARG A 658 8.73 -47.41 29.80
C ARG A 658 9.53 -48.49 29.06
N GLY A 659 10.01 -48.15 27.87
CA GLY A 659 10.84 -49.03 27.03
C GLY A 659 12.29 -49.19 27.50
N LEU A 660 12.76 -48.37 28.44
CA LEU A 660 14.14 -48.40 28.93
C LEU A 660 14.31 -49.41 30.08
N THR A 661 15.49 -50.04 30.14
CA THR A 661 15.88 -50.93 31.25
C THR A 661 16.30 -50.11 32.47
N PRO A 662 16.18 -50.62 33.71
CA PRO A 662 16.70 -49.91 34.88
C PRO A 662 18.20 -49.60 34.75
N GLY A 663 18.58 -48.35 34.96
CA GLY A 663 19.95 -47.89 34.76
C GLY A 663 20.09 -46.37 34.63
N THR A 664 21.33 -45.92 34.49
CA THR A 664 21.67 -44.51 34.24
C THR A 664 21.73 -44.24 32.75
N TYR A 665 21.09 -43.15 32.33
CA TYR A 665 21.05 -42.68 30.95
C TYR A 665 21.58 -41.24 30.87
N ALA A 666 22.17 -40.88 29.74
CA ALA A 666 22.47 -39.51 29.39
C ALA A 666 21.43 -39.01 28.40
N MET A 667 20.85 -37.84 28.63
CA MET A 667 19.98 -37.16 27.69
C MET A 667 20.73 -35.98 27.12
N ARG A 668 20.76 -35.86 25.80
CA ARG A 668 21.45 -34.80 25.06
C ARG A 668 20.45 -34.06 24.19
N ILE A 669 20.44 -32.73 24.26
CA ILE A 669 19.73 -31.89 23.28
C ILE A 669 20.75 -31.43 22.26
N VAL A 670 20.45 -31.63 20.98
CA VAL A 670 21.29 -31.33 19.82
C VAL A 670 20.55 -30.32 18.95
N ALA A 671 21.08 -29.11 18.85
CA ALA A 671 20.56 -28.08 17.95
C ALA A 671 20.70 -28.53 16.49
N VAL A 672 19.95 -27.87 15.60
CA VAL A 672 19.94 -28.16 14.15
C VAL A 672 21.32 -27.95 13.52
N ASP A 673 22.15 -27.11 14.12
CA ASP A 673 23.53 -26.81 13.71
C ASP A 673 24.61 -27.69 14.38
N GLY A 674 24.20 -28.70 15.15
CA GLY A 674 25.10 -29.70 15.75
C GLY A 674 25.66 -29.37 17.14
N ARG A 675 25.32 -28.21 17.73
CA ARG A 675 25.67 -27.90 19.12
C ARG A 675 24.86 -28.75 20.09
N ALA A 676 25.45 -29.19 21.21
CA ALA A 676 24.78 -30.11 22.12
C ALA A 676 25.14 -29.94 23.61
N THR A 677 24.18 -30.21 24.49
CA THR A 677 24.29 -30.14 25.96
C THR A 677 23.60 -31.38 26.52
N ALA A 678 24.12 -31.91 27.63
CA ALA A 678 23.66 -33.18 28.18
C ALA A 678 23.42 -33.14 29.70
N ARG A 679 22.46 -33.94 30.17
CA ARG A 679 22.18 -34.22 31.59
C ARG A 679 21.99 -35.71 31.80
N THR A 680 22.31 -36.22 32.98
CA THR A 680 22.06 -37.62 33.32
C THR A 680 20.76 -37.77 34.09
N PHE A 681 20.09 -38.91 33.90
CA PHE A 681 18.94 -39.31 34.70
C PHE A 681 18.97 -40.83 34.94
N ASN A 682 18.23 -41.28 35.95
CA ASN A 682 18.11 -42.68 36.29
C ASN A 682 16.71 -43.18 35.97
N VAL A 683 16.63 -44.40 35.42
CA VAL A 683 15.38 -45.15 35.31
C VAL A 683 15.37 -46.19 36.43
N ALA A 684 14.36 -46.12 37.32
CA ALA A 684 14.13 -47.11 38.36
C ALA A 684 12.75 -47.76 38.17
N ARG A 685 12.64 -49.04 38.48
CA ARG A 685 11.38 -49.78 38.46
C ARG A 685 10.98 -50.19 39.86
#